data_AF-A0A932TXC0-F1
#
_entry.id   AF-A0A932TXC0-F1
#
_cell.length_a   1.000
_cell.length_b   1.000
_cell.length_c   1.000
_cell.angle_alpha   90.00
_cell.angle_beta   90.00
_cell.angle_gamma   90.00
#
_symmetry.space_group_name_H-M   'P 1'
#
loop_
_entity.id
_entity.type
_entity.pdbx_description
1 polymer ?
#
loop_
_entity_poly.entity_id
_entity_poly.type
_entity_poly.pdbx_seq_one_letter_code
_entity_poly.pdbx_strand_id
1 'polypeptide(L)'
;MPKFERIRDRLPTLYRPDEGDASLLTTLLRAIGDVLDEAGRDAGLVMQARWFAYADRALYDPGFIGSRKLQGLPPPAPNDPSLKVFPYVLDLARLGALLSLALWEQPPALRELVEQYRLRIGRTVILYRNGLGTPGALRGMVESQLPVDLNAPEERKDRPFSVEDFAPLASETVAVRARGEPLEMVGPLMRWSLANDGVDAVCPTLFLQGVEPLAGLIDATVNPVVELYEAAGRRIRLGIGYRGTIAAGQTLRLRPAYSSWLGMGDGVRRSNVNPSAEGAADPTAPGPWQAVAGGPAAGVVAFHQSADLTLWTATNTGAVGTLWRYDGKAWTAALPGLPRLRCLAEDAQDLLIGTSNGLLRMPLFPPAGGQFAATIVVALSGREINAVFRARDGQLWVGTDSGAVKLLSGDATEQTPLGKDGAASTAVYSVAQDATGILYFGTALGVFQHRSRTGEWYWYAGEEGTEQVADWQRFNPGETGEARNFPTEARVFLPPVRCLLRGPDASLWLGTENGIARYVAAPVRGLTYTTLLQAFPDLSTGRVHAIREDARGLVWFCTDRGLFRYDGRDWWQFQGDTWVQLGRADSLYDGPVEARGGWRFERASSHWQRIDAATSRWRTSGSAARSHAEPEVQALAWSDGVFAEIGKWDGAKFSDPAPVGGEALVVRYKPSEQR
;
A
#
# COMPACT_ATOMS: atom_id res chain seq x y z
N MET A 1 -6.56 -37.96 -10.02
CA MET A 1 -7.16 -37.84 -8.68
C MET A 1 -7.67 -36.42 -8.50
N PRO A 2 -8.99 -36.23 -8.27
CA PRO A 2 -9.56 -34.95 -7.83
C PRO A 2 -8.78 -34.43 -6.63
N LYS A 3 -8.61 -33.10 -6.53
CA LYS A 3 -7.76 -32.44 -5.51
C LYS A 3 -8.07 -32.88 -4.07
N PHE A 4 -9.33 -33.20 -3.77
CA PHE A 4 -9.80 -33.75 -2.50
C PHE A 4 -9.14 -35.09 -2.10
N GLU A 5 -8.86 -35.98 -3.06
CA GLU A 5 -8.31 -37.31 -2.76
C GLU A 5 -6.83 -37.27 -2.34
N ARG A 6 -6.07 -36.20 -2.65
CA ARG A 6 -4.67 -36.08 -2.24
C ARG A 6 -4.49 -35.67 -0.78
N ILE A 7 -5.45 -34.91 -0.23
CA ILE A 7 -5.52 -34.58 1.20
C ILE A 7 -5.94 -35.82 2.00
N ARG A 8 -6.89 -36.60 1.48
CA ARG A 8 -7.32 -37.91 2.01
C ARG A 8 -6.14 -38.86 2.21
N ASP A 9 -5.23 -38.94 1.23
CA ASP A 9 -4.09 -39.86 1.27
C ASP A 9 -2.92 -39.34 2.14
N ARG A 10 -2.84 -38.03 2.39
CA ARG A 10 -1.79 -37.40 3.22
C ARG A 10 -2.16 -37.26 4.70
N LEU A 11 -3.45 -37.30 5.04
CA LEU A 11 -3.97 -37.14 6.39
C LEU A 11 -5.02 -38.23 6.73
N PRO A 12 -4.66 -39.52 6.69
CA PRO A 12 -5.61 -40.63 6.76
C PRO A 12 -6.41 -40.73 8.07
N THR A 13 -6.05 -39.94 9.09
CA THR A 13 -6.65 -39.92 10.44
C THR A 13 -7.44 -38.66 10.79
N LEU A 14 -7.42 -37.62 9.94
CA LEU A 14 -8.26 -36.44 10.11
C LEU A 14 -9.63 -36.73 9.49
N TYR A 15 -10.61 -37.03 10.35
CA TYR A 15 -12.06 -37.05 10.08
C TYR A 15 -12.52 -37.64 8.73
N ARG A 16 -13.23 -38.78 8.77
CA ARG A 16 -13.88 -39.39 7.58
C ARG A 16 -15.33 -38.93 7.48
N PRO A 17 -15.67 -37.90 6.69
CA PRO A 17 -17.07 -37.61 6.39
C PRO A 17 -17.67 -38.73 5.55
N ASP A 18 -18.90 -39.14 5.86
CA ASP A 18 -19.68 -40.02 4.99
C ASP A 18 -20.01 -39.30 3.67
N GLU A 19 -20.26 -40.04 2.59
CA GLU A 19 -20.70 -39.47 1.31
C GLU A 19 -21.98 -38.63 1.51
N GLY A 20 -21.87 -37.32 1.33
CA GLY A 20 -22.96 -36.36 1.54
C GLY A 20 -22.83 -35.45 2.77
N ASP A 21 -21.79 -35.58 3.59
CA ASP A 21 -21.58 -34.70 4.75
C ASP A 21 -21.37 -33.23 4.34
N ALA A 22 -22.28 -32.35 4.77
CA ALA A 22 -22.25 -30.91 4.57
C ALA A 22 -21.89 -30.14 5.85
N SER A 23 -21.36 -30.81 6.88
CA SER A 23 -20.94 -30.18 8.13
C SER A 23 -19.99 -29.01 7.88
N LEU A 24 -20.01 -28.04 8.80
CA LEU A 24 -19.20 -26.83 8.68
C LEU A 24 -17.70 -27.17 8.53
N LEU A 25 -17.22 -28.22 9.21
CA LEU A 25 -15.84 -28.69 9.10
C LEU A 25 -15.54 -29.24 7.70
N THR A 26 -16.45 -30.00 7.10
CA THR A 26 -16.29 -30.55 5.73
C THR A 26 -16.33 -29.43 4.68
N THR A 27 -17.22 -28.45 4.86
CA THR A 27 -17.29 -27.25 4.00
C THR A 27 -16.04 -26.38 4.16
N LEU A 28 -15.56 -26.22 5.39
CA LEU A 28 -14.32 -25.51 5.72
C LEU A 28 -13.13 -26.20 5.03
N LEU A 29 -12.88 -27.48 5.32
CA LEU A 29 -11.75 -28.26 4.76
C LEU A 29 -11.74 -28.28 3.22
N ARG A 30 -12.90 -28.27 2.56
CA ARG A 30 -12.98 -28.12 1.10
C ARG A 30 -12.62 -26.72 0.63
N ALA A 31 -12.97 -25.68 1.38
CA ALA A 31 -12.69 -24.28 1.04
C ALA A 31 -11.24 -23.84 1.37
N ILE A 32 -10.68 -24.32 2.49
CA ILE A 32 -9.28 -24.04 2.88
C ILE A 32 -8.29 -25.10 2.39
N GLY A 33 -8.73 -26.21 1.79
CA GLY A 33 -7.83 -27.22 1.21
C GLY A 33 -6.91 -26.62 0.13
N ASP A 34 -7.46 -25.75 -0.72
CA ASP A 34 -6.66 -25.01 -1.70
C ASP A 34 -5.68 -24.03 -1.03
N VAL A 35 -6.04 -23.42 0.12
CA VAL A 35 -5.18 -22.50 0.91
C VAL A 35 -4.08 -23.25 1.70
N LEU A 36 -4.36 -24.47 2.18
CA LEU A 36 -3.40 -25.32 2.89
C LEU A 36 -2.39 -25.96 1.93
N ASP A 37 -2.82 -26.33 0.72
CA ASP A 37 -1.91 -26.69 -0.38
C ASP A 37 -1.01 -25.50 -0.76
N GLU A 38 -1.54 -24.28 -0.63
CA GLU A 38 -0.86 -23.02 -0.94
C GLU A 38 0.15 -22.55 0.14
N ALA A 39 0.02 -23.05 1.38
CA ALA A 39 0.91 -22.85 2.54
C ALA A 39 1.90 -24.02 2.80
N GLY A 40 1.76 -25.12 2.06
CA GLY A 40 2.26 -26.45 2.42
C GLY A 40 3.76 -26.72 2.35
N ARG A 41 4.64 -25.75 2.06
CA ARG A 41 6.10 -26.02 2.04
C ARG A 41 6.79 -25.84 3.41
N ASP A 42 6.25 -24.99 4.28
CA ASP A 42 6.79 -24.81 5.66
C ASP A 42 5.84 -25.35 6.75
N ALA A 43 4.54 -25.44 6.47
CA ALA A 43 3.54 -25.89 7.45
C ALA A 43 3.60 -27.39 7.77
N GLY A 44 4.07 -28.23 6.83
CA GLY A 44 4.11 -29.69 6.98
C GLY A 44 5.03 -30.16 8.12
N LEU A 45 6.17 -29.49 8.32
CA LEU A 45 7.14 -29.80 9.38
C LEU A 45 6.63 -29.33 10.76
N VAL A 46 5.95 -28.18 10.81
CA VAL A 46 5.37 -27.63 12.05
C VAL A 46 4.15 -28.44 12.49
N MET A 47 3.32 -28.90 11.55
CA MET A 47 2.16 -29.76 11.86
C MET A 47 2.57 -31.17 12.28
N GLN A 48 3.57 -31.80 11.63
CA GLN A 48 4.06 -33.12 12.06
C GLN A 48 4.73 -33.10 13.44
N ALA A 49 5.49 -32.05 13.77
CA ALA A 49 6.23 -31.98 15.04
C ALA A 49 5.33 -31.77 16.28
N ARG A 50 4.07 -31.35 16.12
CA ARG A 50 3.17 -31.02 17.24
C ARG A 50 1.85 -31.79 17.27
N TRP A 51 1.59 -32.67 16.32
CA TRP A 51 0.31 -33.40 16.21
C TRP A 51 0.14 -34.54 17.24
N PHE A 52 1.22 -35.23 17.64
CA PHE A 52 1.12 -36.29 18.66
C PHE A 52 0.60 -35.80 20.02
N ALA A 53 0.71 -34.49 20.31
CA ALA A 53 0.20 -33.89 21.54
C ALA A 53 -1.33 -33.61 21.53
N TYR A 54 -2.04 -33.88 20.43
CA TYR A 54 -3.46 -33.54 20.26
C TYR A 54 -4.41 -34.59 20.84
N ALA A 55 -4.21 -35.86 20.50
CA ALA A 55 -5.07 -36.95 20.98
C ALA A 55 -4.89 -37.20 22.49
N ASP A 56 -3.69 -36.96 23.02
CA ASP A 56 -3.38 -37.15 24.43
C ASP A 56 -4.02 -36.05 25.31
N ARG A 57 -4.16 -34.82 24.83
CA ARG A 57 -4.51 -33.68 25.70
C ARG A 57 -5.98 -33.67 26.15
N ALA A 58 -6.91 -34.19 25.36
CA ALA A 58 -8.32 -34.32 25.75
C ALA A 58 -8.54 -35.42 26.81
N LEU A 59 -7.65 -36.41 26.90
CA LEU A 59 -7.64 -37.42 27.96
C LEU A 59 -7.24 -36.83 29.32
N TYR A 60 -6.49 -35.73 29.32
CA TYR A 60 -5.95 -35.08 30.52
C TYR A 60 -6.47 -33.65 30.74
N ASP A 61 -7.47 -33.17 29.96
CA ASP A 61 -8.01 -31.81 30.08
C ASP A 61 -8.83 -31.65 31.37
N PRO A 62 -8.43 -30.78 32.33
CA PRO A 62 -9.09 -30.67 33.63
C PRO A 62 -10.54 -30.19 33.53
N GLY A 63 -10.87 -29.36 32.54
CA GLY A 63 -12.21 -28.81 32.34
C GLY A 63 -13.18 -29.86 31.80
N PHE A 64 -12.74 -30.66 30.84
CA PHE A 64 -13.52 -31.77 30.29
C PHE A 64 -13.75 -32.88 31.30
N ILE A 65 -12.71 -33.26 32.04
CA ILE A 65 -12.81 -34.23 33.13
C ILE A 65 -13.75 -33.71 34.23
N GLY A 66 -13.64 -32.42 34.57
CA GLY A 66 -14.54 -31.76 35.53
C GLY A 66 -16.01 -31.76 35.09
N SER A 67 -16.28 -31.42 33.83
CA SER A 67 -17.64 -31.43 33.24
C SER A 67 -18.24 -32.83 33.22
N ARG A 68 -17.46 -33.85 32.84
CA ARG A 68 -17.90 -35.24 32.86
C ARG A 68 -18.18 -35.74 34.28
N LYS A 69 -17.36 -35.34 35.25
CA LYS A 69 -17.60 -35.65 36.67
C LYS A 69 -18.90 -35.01 37.18
N LEU A 70 -19.21 -33.78 36.77
CA LEU A 70 -20.49 -33.12 37.09
C LEU A 70 -21.69 -33.84 36.45
N GLN A 71 -21.49 -34.50 35.32
CA GLN A 71 -22.51 -35.30 34.62
C GLN A 71 -22.55 -36.78 35.08
N GLY A 72 -21.74 -37.17 36.08
CA GLY A 72 -21.65 -38.55 36.55
C GLY A 72 -20.97 -39.53 35.58
N LEU A 73 -20.28 -39.02 34.57
CA LEU A 73 -19.58 -39.82 33.56
C LEU A 73 -18.13 -40.12 34.00
N PRO A 74 -17.60 -41.32 33.67
CA PRO A 74 -16.19 -41.64 33.95
C PRO A 74 -15.24 -40.77 33.10
N PRO A 75 -13.96 -40.62 33.51
CA PRO A 75 -12.94 -39.99 32.68
C PRO A 75 -12.90 -40.61 31.29
N PRO A 76 -12.64 -39.82 30.23
CA PRO A 76 -12.67 -40.34 28.87
C PRO A 76 -11.57 -41.41 28.69
N ALA A 77 -11.93 -42.53 28.07
CA ALA A 77 -10.96 -43.51 27.58
C ALA A 77 -10.49 -43.11 26.17
N PRO A 78 -9.34 -43.57 25.67
CA PRO A 78 -8.82 -43.20 24.33
C PRO A 78 -9.81 -43.40 23.17
N ASN A 79 -10.77 -44.31 23.34
CA ASN A 79 -11.80 -44.62 22.33
C ASN A 79 -13.17 -44.00 22.65
N ASP A 80 -13.27 -43.12 23.63
CA ASP A 80 -14.54 -42.51 24.06
C ASP A 80 -15.13 -41.62 22.93
N PRO A 81 -16.36 -41.88 22.44
CA PRO A 81 -16.97 -41.13 21.34
C PRO A 81 -17.09 -39.62 21.60
N SER A 82 -17.18 -39.20 22.87
CA SER A 82 -17.24 -37.78 23.24
C SER A 82 -15.96 -37.01 22.90
N LEU A 83 -14.81 -37.71 22.78
CA LEU A 83 -13.56 -37.11 22.30
C LEU A 83 -13.69 -36.61 20.85
N LYS A 84 -14.63 -37.16 20.06
CA LYS A 84 -14.91 -36.70 18.68
C LYS A 84 -15.64 -35.36 18.63
N VAL A 85 -16.34 -35.02 19.70
CA VAL A 85 -17.16 -33.81 19.86
C VAL A 85 -16.49 -32.80 20.81
N PHE A 86 -15.28 -33.09 21.26
CA PHE A 86 -14.47 -32.21 22.09
C PHE A 86 -14.25 -30.87 21.34
N PRO A 87 -14.53 -29.72 21.97
CA PRO A 87 -14.56 -28.45 21.26
C PRO A 87 -13.17 -28.08 20.70
N TYR A 88 -13.08 -28.02 19.37
CA TYR A 88 -11.93 -27.64 18.54
C TYR A 88 -11.49 -26.18 18.70
N VAL A 89 -11.78 -25.51 19.82
CA VAL A 89 -11.54 -24.07 20.03
C VAL A 89 -10.06 -23.71 19.83
N LEU A 90 -9.15 -24.58 20.22
CA LEU A 90 -7.71 -24.42 19.95
C LEU A 90 -7.35 -24.64 18.48
N ASP A 91 -8.08 -25.48 17.75
CA ASP A 91 -7.86 -25.67 16.30
C ASP A 91 -8.48 -24.55 15.47
N LEU A 92 -9.58 -23.97 15.92
CA LEU A 92 -10.15 -22.72 15.37
C LEU A 92 -9.19 -21.54 15.58
N ALA A 93 -8.56 -21.43 16.75
CA ALA A 93 -7.53 -20.44 16.99
C ALA A 93 -6.26 -20.69 16.14
N ARG A 94 -5.88 -21.96 15.91
CA ARG A 94 -4.75 -22.33 15.02
C ARG A 94 -5.05 -22.10 13.55
N LEU A 95 -6.27 -22.38 13.10
CA LEU A 95 -6.76 -22.05 11.75
C LEU A 95 -6.87 -20.53 11.58
N GLY A 96 -7.33 -19.83 12.61
CA GLY A 96 -7.25 -18.38 12.71
C GLY A 96 -5.81 -17.89 12.53
N ALA A 97 -4.85 -18.44 13.27
CA ALA A 97 -3.43 -18.11 13.13
C ALA A 97 -2.84 -18.43 11.75
N LEU A 98 -3.24 -19.55 11.12
CA LEU A 98 -2.85 -19.92 9.75
C LEU A 98 -3.40 -18.91 8.72
N LEU A 99 -4.57 -18.32 8.98
CA LEU A 99 -5.17 -17.22 8.21
C LEU A 99 -4.71 -15.82 8.72
N SER A 100 -3.82 -15.82 9.71
CA SER A 100 -3.37 -14.68 10.54
C SER A 100 -4.50 -13.77 11.07
N LEU A 101 -5.64 -14.35 11.41
CA LEU A 101 -6.71 -13.73 12.20
C LEU A 101 -6.32 -13.64 13.68
N ALA A 102 -6.89 -12.66 14.39
CA ALA A 102 -6.74 -12.54 15.83
C ALA A 102 -7.18 -13.84 16.56
N LEU A 103 -6.39 -14.25 17.56
CA LEU A 103 -6.66 -15.44 18.37
C LEU A 103 -7.96 -15.24 19.16
N TRP A 104 -8.72 -16.32 19.32
CA TRP A 104 -9.84 -16.32 20.27
C TRP A 104 -9.27 -16.21 21.69
N GLU A 105 -9.68 -15.18 22.43
CA GLU A 105 -9.31 -14.98 23.84
C GLU A 105 -10.46 -15.38 24.77
N GLN A 106 -10.12 -15.98 25.92
CA GLN A 106 -11.10 -16.29 26.97
C GLN A 106 -11.78 -15.01 27.49
N PRO A 107 -13.05 -15.07 27.93
CA PRO A 107 -13.83 -13.87 28.20
C PRO A 107 -13.55 -13.26 29.58
N PRO A 108 -13.11 -11.99 29.63
CA PRO A 108 -13.52 -11.09 30.71
C PRO A 108 -14.32 -9.91 30.11
N ALA A 109 -15.61 -9.89 30.42
CA ALA A 109 -16.60 -8.80 30.25
C ALA A 109 -16.79 -8.11 28.88
N LEU A 110 -15.88 -8.18 27.91
CA LEU A 110 -15.91 -7.36 26.69
C LEU A 110 -15.52 -8.10 25.38
N ARG A 111 -15.54 -9.44 25.31
CA ARG A 111 -15.07 -10.16 24.11
C ARG A 111 -15.99 -11.28 23.62
N GLU A 112 -15.97 -11.42 22.29
CA GLU A 112 -16.77 -12.23 21.37
C GLU A 112 -17.01 -13.70 21.80
N LEU A 113 -18.27 -14.16 21.68
CA LEU A 113 -18.66 -15.55 21.97
C LEU A 113 -18.06 -16.53 20.93
N VAL A 114 -17.81 -17.78 21.33
CA VAL A 114 -17.26 -18.83 20.45
C VAL A 114 -18.09 -19.02 19.17
N GLU A 115 -19.42 -18.96 19.26
CA GLU A 115 -20.31 -19.06 18.09
C GLU A 115 -20.25 -17.80 17.20
N GLN A 116 -19.97 -16.62 17.77
CA GLN A 116 -19.74 -15.39 17.00
C GLN A 116 -18.40 -15.47 16.24
N TYR A 117 -17.34 -15.95 16.90
CA TYR A 117 -16.03 -16.22 16.28
C TYR A 117 -16.14 -17.22 15.11
N ARG A 118 -16.94 -18.29 15.29
CA ARG A 118 -17.22 -19.30 14.28
C ARG A 118 -17.98 -18.75 13.07
N LEU A 119 -19.04 -17.96 13.31
CA LEU A 119 -19.80 -17.29 12.26
C LEU A 119 -18.96 -16.27 11.49
N ARG A 120 -18.04 -15.58 12.18
CA ARG A 120 -17.09 -14.65 11.60
C ARG A 120 -16.14 -15.35 10.62
N ILE A 121 -15.47 -16.42 11.07
CA ILE A 121 -14.57 -17.21 10.20
C ILE A 121 -15.32 -17.77 8.99
N GLY A 122 -16.52 -18.34 9.19
CA GLY A 122 -17.32 -18.89 8.08
C GLY A 122 -17.67 -17.86 7.00
N ARG A 123 -17.96 -16.62 7.40
CA ARG A 123 -18.30 -15.52 6.48
C ARG A 123 -17.09 -14.95 5.75
N THR A 124 -15.95 -14.79 6.44
CA THR A 124 -14.66 -14.43 5.81
C THR A 124 -14.29 -15.40 4.69
N VAL A 125 -14.48 -16.71 4.92
CA VAL A 125 -14.19 -17.75 3.92
C VAL A 125 -15.12 -17.66 2.70
N ILE A 126 -16.41 -17.36 2.90
CA ILE A 126 -17.38 -17.21 1.80
C ILE A 126 -17.06 -15.98 0.94
N LEU A 127 -16.77 -14.84 1.58
CA LEU A 127 -16.43 -13.59 0.88
C LEU A 127 -15.14 -13.74 0.07
N TYR A 128 -14.10 -14.32 0.67
CA TYR A 128 -12.86 -14.63 -0.02
C TYR A 128 -13.06 -15.56 -1.22
N ARG A 129 -13.85 -16.64 -1.04
CA ARG A 129 -14.17 -17.61 -2.10
C ARG A 129 -14.90 -16.96 -3.28
N ASN A 130 -15.79 -16.01 -3.01
CA ASN A 130 -16.56 -15.31 -4.04
C ASN A 130 -15.77 -14.17 -4.72
N GLY A 131 -14.47 -14.03 -4.40
CA GLY A 131 -13.62 -12.97 -4.94
C GLY A 131 -13.87 -11.59 -4.34
N LEU A 132 -14.63 -11.53 -3.24
CA LEU A 132 -14.93 -10.30 -2.49
C LEU A 132 -13.84 -10.09 -1.43
N GLY A 133 -12.81 -9.33 -1.81
CA GLY A 133 -11.76 -8.87 -0.90
C GLY A 133 -10.60 -9.86 -0.68
N THR A 134 -9.47 -9.31 -0.26
CA THR A 134 -8.28 -10.07 0.13
C THR A 134 -8.42 -10.59 1.57
N PRO A 135 -7.68 -11.63 2.01
CA PRO A 135 -7.67 -12.04 3.41
C PRO A 135 -7.25 -10.90 4.34
N GLY A 136 -6.39 -9.99 3.86
CA GLY A 136 -6.03 -8.75 4.56
C GLY A 136 -7.18 -7.73 4.64
N ALA A 137 -8.01 -7.59 3.60
CA ALA A 137 -9.19 -6.73 3.63
C ALA A 137 -10.26 -7.25 4.57
N LEU A 138 -10.50 -8.55 4.51
CA LEU A 138 -11.47 -9.23 5.37
C LEU A 138 -10.99 -9.23 6.83
N ARG A 139 -9.67 -9.23 7.06
CA ARG A 139 -9.06 -9.00 8.38
C ARG A 139 -9.28 -7.56 8.84
N GLY A 140 -8.96 -6.56 8.03
CA GLY A 140 -9.19 -5.14 8.36
C GLY A 140 -10.66 -4.82 8.64
N MET A 141 -11.59 -5.46 7.93
CA MET A 141 -13.04 -5.37 8.17
C MET A 141 -13.48 -6.00 9.50
N VAL A 142 -12.75 -6.99 10.00
CA VAL A 142 -13.00 -7.64 11.28
C VAL A 142 -12.33 -6.87 12.41
N GLU A 143 -11.14 -6.32 12.18
CA GLU A 143 -10.41 -5.46 13.11
C GLU A 143 -11.13 -4.11 13.30
N SER A 144 -11.79 -3.58 12.26
CA SER A 144 -12.67 -2.41 12.38
C SER A 144 -13.97 -2.69 13.16
N GLN A 145 -14.24 -3.94 13.53
CA GLN A 145 -15.37 -4.37 14.38
C GLN A 145 -14.97 -4.96 15.73
N LEU A 146 -13.69 -5.22 15.99
CA LEU A 146 -13.21 -5.40 17.36
C LEU A 146 -13.22 -4.03 18.04
N PRO A 147 -13.46 -3.95 19.36
CA PRO A 147 -13.69 -2.67 19.99
C PRO A 147 -12.45 -1.81 19.79
N VAL A 148 -12.58 -0.85 18.87
CA VAL A 148 -12.22 0.54 19.05
C VAL A 148 -12.01 0.76 20.54
N ASP A 149 -10.83 1.23 20.94
CA ASP A 149 -10.61 1.67 22.31
C ASP A 149 -11.79 2.57 22.69
N LEU A 150 -12.72 2.07 23.51
CA LEU A 150 -13.97 2.75 23.83
C LEU A 150 -13.70 4.05 24.60
N ASN A 151 -12.47 4.18 25.11
CA ASN A 151 -11.97 5.37 25.79
C ASN A 151 -11.23 6.32 24.84
N ALA A 152 -10.97 5.94 23.58
CA ALA A 152 -10.44 6.85 22.59
C ALA A 152 -11.46 7.98 22.33
N PRO A 153 -11.02 9.19 21.97
CA PRO A 153 -11.92 10.25 21.53
C PRO A 153 -12.79 9.75 20.36
N GLU A 154 -14.06 10.19 20.28
CA GLU A 154 -15.01 9.82 19.21
C GLU A 154 -14.43 9.98 17.79
N GLU A 155 -13.50 10.92 17.62
CA GLU A 155 -12.77 11.15 16.37
C GLU A 155 -11.90 9.97 15.89
N ARG A 156 -11.34 9.19 16.83
CA ARG A 156 -10.55 7.98 16.52
C ARG A 156 -11.40 6.73 16.39
N LYS A 157 -12.60 6.73 16.99
CA LYS A 157 -13.50 5.57 16.97
C LYS A 157 -14.08 5.25 15.60
N ASP A 158 -14.28 6.28 14.80
CA ASP A 158 -14.89 6.19 13.47
C ASP A 158 -13.87 5.88 12.34
N ARG A 159 -12.57 5.70 12.64
CA ARG A 159 -11.54 5.47 11.62
C ARG A 159 -11.33 3.97 11.36
N PRO A 160 -11.34 3.50 10.10
CA PRO A 160 -11.13 2.08 9.76
C PRO A 160 -9.66 1.64 9.86
N PHE A 161 -8.73 2.58 10.04
CA PHE A 161 -7.31 2.35 10.28
C PHE A 161 -6.75 3.43 11.22
N SER A 162 -5.63 3.14 11.87
CA SER A 162 -4.93 4.12 12.68
C SER A 162 -4.19 5.12 11.78
N VAL A 163 -4.60 6.38 11.82
CA VAL A 163 -3.74 7.49 11.41
C VAL A 163 -2.92 7.85 12.63
N GLU A 164 -1.60 7.66 12.58
CA GLU A 164 -0.71 8.19 13.61
C GLU A 164 -0.72 9.72 13.54
N ASP A 165 -1.61 10.33 14.31
CA ASP A 165 -1.46 11.70 14.76
C ASP A 165 -0.28 11.69 15.74
N PHE A 166 0.97 11.69 15.21
CA PHE A 166 2.25 11.63 15.93
C PHE A 166 2.06 11.64 17.45
N ALA A 167 1.88 10.47 18.05
CA ALA A 167 1.92 10.38 19.50
C ALA A 167 3.25 11.02 19.94
N PRO A 168 3.29 11.76 21.06
CA PRO A 168 4.53 12.36 21.52
C PRO A 168 5.56 11.25 21.64
N LEU A 169 6.56 11.29 20.76
CA LEU A 169 7.62 10.29 20.68
C LEU A 169 8.17 10.09 22.09
N ALA A 170 8.17 8.85 22.59
CA ALA A 170 8.95 8.53 23.77
C ALA A 170 10.42 8.83 23.43
N SER A 171 10.96 9.90 24.01
CA SER A 171 12.32 10.34 23.73
C SER A 171 13.28 9.61 24.67
N GLU A 172 14.05 8.68 24.12
CA GLU A 172 15.17 8.08 24.84
C GLU A 172 16.46 8.77 24.42
N THR A 173 17.16 9.39 25.39
CA THR A 173 18.47 9.99 25.14
C THR A 173 19.55 8.97 25.43
N VAL A 174 20.17 8.43 24.38
CA VAL A 174 21.32 7.53 24.50
C VAL A 174 22.61 8.35 24.47
N ALA A 175 23.24 8.53 25.63
CA ALA A 175 24.51 9.24 25.72
C ALA A 175 25.68 8.34 25.30
N VAL A 176 26.23 8.55 24.10
CA VAL A 176 27.42 7.84 23.62
C VAL A 176 28.67 8.66 23.97
N ARG A 177 29.27 8.40 25.14
CA ARG A 177 30.41 9.17 25.68
C ARG A 177 31.79 8.50 25.53
N ALA A 178 31.85 7.22 25.16
CA ALA A 178 33.09 6.46 25.00
C ALA A 178 32.95 5.41 23.89
N ARG A 179 34.07 4.96 23.29
CA ARG A 179 34.12 3.69 22.55
C ARG A 179 33.76 2.56 23.54
N GLY A 180 32.50 2.14 23.53
CA GLY A 180 31.99 0.98 24.25
C GLY A 180 31.29 0.09 23.23
N GLU A 181 31.70 -1.17 23.20
CA GLU A 181 31.67 -2.10 22.05
C GLU A 181 30.49 -1.88 21.07
N PRO A 182 30.73 -1.32 19.87
CA PRO A 182 29.77 -1.50 18.79
C PRO A 182 29.54 -3.00 18.63
N LEU A 183 28.27 -3.43 18.54
CA LEU A 183 27.91 -4.84 18.36
C LEU A 183 28.70 -5.48 17.21
N GLU A 184 29.06 -4.67 16.20
CA GLU A 184 29.96 -5.00 15.11
C GLU A 184 30.70 -3.73 14.65
N MET A 185 32.04 -3.74 14.63
CA MET A 185 32.84 -2.69 13.99
C MET A 185 33.13 -3.11 12.54
N VAL A 186 32.67 -2.31 11.57
CA VAL A 186 32.95 -2.53 10.15
C VAL A 186 33.82 -1.37 9.64
N GLY A 187 35.14 -1.53 9.74
CA GLY A 187 36.09 -0.46 9.40
C GLY A 187 36.01 0.74 10.37
N PRO A 188 35.97 2.00 9.88
CA PRO A 188 35.88 3.19 10.74
C PRO A 188 34.46 3.50 11.24
N LEU A 189 33.44 2.76 10.79
CA LEU A 189 32.04 3.00 11.13
C LEU A 189 31.65 2.28 12.43
N MET A 190 30.94 3.01 13.30
CA MET A 190 30.36 2.47 14.52
C MET A 190 28.87 2.20 14.33
N ARG A 191 28.37 1.09 14.88
CA ARG A 191 26.95 0.69 14.82
C ARG A 191 26.35 0.63 16.22
N TRP A 192 25.16 1.20 16.36
CA TRP A 192 24.36 1.17 17.58
C TRP A 192 22.97 0.59 17.28
N SER A 193 22.43 -0.20 18.20
CA SER A 193 21.05 -0.69 18.14
C SER A 193 20.15 0.23 18.94
N LEU A 194 19.11 0.78 18.31
CA LEU A 194 18.05 1.53 18.97
C LEU A 194 16.80 0.65 18.99
N ALA A 195 16.13 0.58 20.14
CA ALA A 195 14.81 -0.05 20.24
C ALA A 195 13.76 0.98 19.81
N ASN A 196 12.82 0.57 18.96
CA ASN A 196 11.65 1.35 18.58
C ASN A 196 10.40 0.55 18.97
N ASP A 197 9.36 1.21 19.47
CA ASP A 197 8.13 0.60 19.98
C ASP A 197 7.20 0.04 18.89
N GLY A 198 7.56 0.22 17.63
CA GLY A 198 7.26 -0.76 16.59
C GLY A 198 6.16 -0.40 15.61
N VAL A 199 5.90 0.88 15.33
CA VAL A 199 5.00 1.25 14.22
C VAL A 199 5.75 1.70 12.97
N ASP A 200 6.86 2.44 13.10
CA ASP A 200 7.83 2.64 12.01
C ASP A 200 9.11 3.35 12.52
N ALA A 201 10.28 3.04 11.95
CA ALA A 201 11.53 3.71 12.32
C ALA A 201 11.55 5.18 11.86
N VAL A 202 11.35 6.12 12.79
CA VAL A 202 11.61 7.55 12.55
C VAL A 202 13.11 7.80 12.73
N CYS A 203 13.73 8.51 11.79
CA CYS A 203 15.14 8.87 11.93
C CYS A 203 15.32 9.79 13.16
N PRO A 204 16.20 9.45 14.11
CA PRO A 204 16.27 10.14 15.40
C PRO A 204 16.79 11.56 15.25
N THR A 205 16.49 12.40 16.23
CA THR A 205 17.23 13.65 16.42
C THR A 205 18.61 13.32 16.98
N LEU A 206 19.66 13.77 16.30
CA LEU A 206 21.04 13.50 16.69
C LEU A 206 21.68 14.76 17.26
N PHE A 207 22.37 14.60 18.37
CA PHE A 207 23.23 15.62 18.97
C PHE A 207 24.68 15.14 18.92
N LEU A 208 25.51 15.82 18.14
CA LEU A 208 26.93 15.51 17.97
C LEU A 208 27.76 16.62 18.60
N GLN A 209 28.38 16.36 19.74
CA GLN A 209 29.19 17.34 20.46
C GLN A 209 30.64 17.27 19.97
N GLY A 210 31.18 18.42 19.55
CA GLY A 210 32.59 18.57 19.21
C GLY A 210 33.47 18.47 20.45
N VAL A 211 34.53 17.66 20.36
CA VAL A 211 35.51 17.44 21.43
C VAL A 211 36.92 17.73 20.90
N GLU A 212 37.83 18.08 21.79
CA GLU A 212 39.24 18.27 21.42
C GLU A 212 39.84 16.95 20.89
N PRO A 213 40.47 16.95 19.70
CA PRO A 213 41.02 15.74 19.11
C PRO A 213 42.21 15.23 19.93
N LEU A 214 42.22 13.94 20.20
CA LEU A 214 43.34 13.26 20.84
C LEU A 214 44.41 12.90 19.80
N ALA A 215 45.67 13.21 20.11
CA ALA A 215 46.79 12.94 19.22
C ALA A 215 46.90 11.46 18.84
N GLY A 216 47.04 11.18 17.55
CA GLY A 216 47.16 9.81 17.01
C GLY A 216 45.83 9.08 16.78
N LEU A 217 44.69 9.72 17.04
CA LEU A 217 43.35 9.16 16.79
C LEU A 217 42.64 9.88 15.63
N ILE A 218 41.69 9.17 15.01
CA ILE A 218 40.80 9.72 13.98
C ILE A 218 39.79 10.65 14.68
N ASP A 219 39.70 11.90 14.21
CA ASP A 219 38.74 12.88 14.70
C ASP A 219 37.35 12.61 14.09
N ALA A 220 36.44 12.09 14.92
CA ALA A 220 35.06 11.79 14.52
C ALA A 220 34.18 13.05 14.37
N THR A 221 34.67 14.23 14.73
CA THR A 221 33.97 15.52 14.55
C THR A 221 34.15 16.09 13.14
N VAL A 222 35.03 15.48 12.34
CA VAL A 222 35.27 15.84 10.93
C VAL A 222 34.41 14.95 10.03
N ASN A 223 33.53 15.59 9.26
CA ASN A 223 32.59 14.95 8.35
C ASN A 223 31.71 13.85 9.00
N PRO A 224 31.04 14.10 10.14
CA PRO A 224 30.25 13.07 10.79
C PRO A 224 29.07 12.64 9.93
N VAL A 225 28.90 11.32 9.78
CA VAL A 225 27.77 10.70 9.09
C VAL A 225 27.14 9.67 10.02
N VAL A 226 25.82 9.72 10.14
CA VAL A 226 25.05 8.73 10.89
C VAL A 226 24.10 8.03 9.95
N GLU A 227 24.18 6.71 9.93
CA GLU A 227 23.37 5.85 9.09
C GLU A 227 22.38 5.07 9.95
N LEU A 228 21.10 5.13 9.59
CA LEU A 228 20.09 4.30 10.21
C LEU A 228 20.10 2.90 9.55
N TYR A 229 20.37 1.89 10.36
CA TYR A 229 20.39 0.49 9.94
C TYR A 229 19.16 -0.25 10.47
N GLU A 230 18.27 -0.68 9.57
CA GLU A 230 17.21 -1.62 9.91
C GLU A 230 17.70 -3.06 9.66
N ALA A 231 17.67 -3.90 10.70
CA ALA A 231 18.20 -5.28 10.64
C ALA A 231 17.35 -6.23 9.76
N ALA A 232 16.14 -5.84 9.37
CA ALA A 232 15.17 -6.71 8.69
C ALA A 232 15.05 -6.48 7.17
N GLY A 233 15.84 -5.57 6.58
CA GLY A 233 15.91 -5.38 5.12
C GLY A 233 14.62 -4.93 4.44
N ARG A 234 13.66 -4.37 5.19
CA ARG A 234 12.34 -3.97 4.68
C ARG A 234 12.27 -2.50 4.26
N ARG A 235 13.11 -1.61 4.82
CA ARG A 235 13.25 -0.21 4.38
C ARG A 235 14.66 0.18 3.94
N ILE A 236 14.69 1.31 3.23
CA ILE A 236 15.87 2.00 2.73
C ILE A 236 16.76 2.46 3.92
N ARG A 237 18.06 2.16 3.84
CA ARG A 237 19.09 2.65 4.77
C ARG A 237 19.29 4.15 4.52
N LEU A 238 18.66 5.00 5.32
CA LEU A 238 18.81 6.45 5.24
C LEU A 238 19.97 6.89 6.14
N GLY A 239 20.99 7.51 5.54
CA GLY A 239 22.05 8.19 6.26
C GLY A 239 21.88 9.70 6.23
N ILE A 240 21.99 10.33 7.38
CA ILE A 240 22.06 11.79 7.50
C ILE A 240 23.47 12.17 7.95
N GLY A 241 24.08 13.11 7.22
CA GLY A 241 25.48 13.46 7.43
C GLY A 241 25.75 14.94 7.27
N TYR A 242 26.86 15.36 7.85
CA TYR A 242 27.39 16.71 7.80
C TYR A 242 28.82 16.66 7.28
N ARG A 243 29.11 17.43 6.23
CA ARG A 243 30.44 17.61 5.62
C ARG A 243 31.05 18.90 6.15
N GLY A 244 31.56 18.84 7.36
CA GLY A 244 32.26 19.93 8.02
C GLY A 244 32.89 19.47 9.32
N THR A 245 33.46 20.39 10.07
CA THR A 245 34.09 20.12 11.37
C THR A 245 33.25 20.74 12.48
N ILE A 246 32.92 19.97 13.52
CA ILE A 246 32.25 20.48 14.72
C ILE A 246 33.34 20.94 15.70
N ALA A 247 33.43 22.24 15.98
CA ALA A 247 34.47 22.74 16.88
C ALA A 247 34.26 22.25 18.32
N ALA A 248 35.34 22.15 19.08
CA ALA A 248 35.28 21.76 20.49
C ALA A 248 34.31 22.66 21.28
N GLY A 249 33.40 22.05 22.04
CA GLY A 249 32.37 22.75 22.81
C GLY A 249 31.13 23.18 22.01
N GLN A 250 31.12 23.03 20.69
CA GLN A 250 29.90 23.15 19.88
C GLN A 250 29.13 21.84 19.84
N THR A 251 27.83 21.91 19.57
CA THR A 251 26.99 20.75 19.31
C THR A 251 26.22 20.93 18.02
N LEU A 252 26.35 19.97 17.12
CA LEU A 252 25.57 19.86 15.90
C LEU A 252 24.30 19.06 16.21
N ARG A 253 23.14 19.67 15.96
CA ARG A 253 21.83 19.01 16.01
C ARG A 253 21.40 18.65 14.59
N LEU A 254 21.34 17.37 14.24
CA LEU A 254 20.86 16.87 12.94
C LEU A 254 19.46 16.25 13.08
N ARG A 255 18.55 16.62 12.18
CA ARG A 255 17.16 16.17 12.23
C ARG A 255 16.59 15.93 10.83
N PRO A 256 15.65 14.99 10.66
CA PRO A 256 14.96 14.80 9.39
C PRO A 256 14.16 16.04 9.01
N ALA A 257 14.17 16.34 7.72
CA ALA A 257 13.29 17.32 7.10
C ALA A 257 12.63 16.66 5.90
N TYR A 258 11.50 17.21 5.46
CA TYR A 258 10.71 16.59 4.41
C TYR A 258 10.29 17.63 3.38
N SER A 259 10.17 17.18 2.15
CA SER A 259 9.63 17.98 1.06
C SER A 259 8.58 17.20 0.31
N SER A 260 7.55 17.90 -0.13
CA SER A 260 6.58 17.37 -1.08
C SER A 260 6.58 18.22 -2.34
N TRP A 261 6.24 17.58 -3.44
CA TRP A 261 6.36 18.14 -4.79
C TRP A 261 5.06 17.97 -5.53
N LEU A 262 4.52 19.06 -6.05
CA LEU A 262 3.37 19.05 -6.95
C LEU A 262 3.83 19.24 -8.38
N GLY A 263 3.31 18.38 -9.25
CA GLY A 263 3.41 18.49 -10.68
C GLY A 263 2.14 19.14 -11.20
N MET A 264 2.28 20.30 -11.81
CA MET A 264 1.20 21.10 -12.35
C MET A 264 1.31 21.13 -13.88
N GLY A 265 0.27 21.62 -14.55
CA GLY A 265 0.32 21.90 -15.99
C GLY A 265 1.35 22.97 -16.39
N ASP A 266 1.79 23.81 -15.44
CA ASP A 266 2.73 24.91 -15.62
C ASP A 266 4.12 24.66 -15.00
N GLY A 267 4.37 23.48 -14.43
CA GLY A 267 5.67 23.12 -13.87
C GLY A 267 5.62 22.47 -12.49
N VAL A 268 6.74 22.58 -11.77
CA VAL A 268 6.92 21.96 -10.45
C VAL A 268 6.76 22.99 -9.33
N ARG A 269 6.02 22.61 -8.28
CA ARG A 269 5.95 23.35 -7.01
C ARG A 269 6.45 22.49 -5.87
N ARG A 270 7.01 23.12 -4.83
CA ARG A 270 7.60 22.44 -3.67
C ARG A 270 7.08 23.04 -2.37
N SER A 271 6.82 22.18 -1.40
CA SER A 271 6.68 22.56 0.01
C SER A 271 7.80 21.91 0.81
N ASN A 272 8.32 22.65 1.80
CA ASN A 272 9.39 22.20 2.68
C ASN A 272 8.94 22.32 4.11
N VAL A 273 9.09 21.25 4.88
CA VAL A 273 8.85 21.27 6.31
C VAL A 273 10.12 20.86 7.04
N ASN A 274 10.61 21.79 7.85
CA ASN A 274 11.70 21.59 8.79
C ASN A 274 11.14 21.29 10.18
N PRO A 275 11.90 20.57 11.03
CA PRO A 275 11.48 20.27 12.38
C PRO A 275 11.51 21.52 13.26
N SER A 276 10.50 21.69 14.11
CA SER A 276 10.39 22.83 15.03
C SER A 276 11.31 22.66 16.25
N ALA A 277 11.46 23.66 17.12
CA ALA A 277 12.31 23.52 18.31
C ALA A 277 11.90 22.35 19.23
N GLU A 278 10.61 22.00 19.25
CA GLU A 278 9.99 21.05 20.18
C GLU A 278 9.41 19.79 19.50
N GLY A 279 9.41 19.72 18.17
CA GLY A 279 8.72 18.65 17.43
C GLY A 279 9.38 18.24 16.12
N ALA A 280 9.06 17.02 15.67
CA ALA A 280 9.51 16.49 14.39
C ALA A 280 8.88 17.26 13.21
N ALA A 281 9.53 17.19 12.04
CA ALA A 281 8.97 17.71 10.80
C ALA A 281 7.78 16.84 10.35
N ASP A 282 6.78 17.47 9.75
CA ASP A 282 5.68 16.75 9.09
C ASP A 282 6.20 16.03 7.83
N PRO A 283 6.18 14.67 7.77
CA PRO A 283 6.69 13.90 6.64
C PRO A 283 5.90 14.07 5.34
N THR A 284 4.67 14.57 5.42
CA THR A 284 3.81 14.80 4.26
C THR A 284 4.09 16.14 3.60
N ALA A 285 4.77 17.05 4.31
CA ALA A 285 5.00 18.43 3.91
C ALA A 285 3.77 19.07 3.22
N PRO A 286 2.66 19.28 3.93
CA PRO A 286 1.33 19.39 3.32
C PRO A 286 1.01 20.76 2.71
N GLY A 287 2.03 21.52 2.30
CA GLY A 287 1.87 22.86 1.75
C GLY A 287 2.17 23.98 2.76
N PRO A 288 2.12 25.24 2.33
CA PRO A 288 1.82 25.65 0.95
C PRO A 288 2.95 25.30 -0.03
N TRP A 289 2.60 25.10 -1.30
CA TRP A 289 3.55 24.77 -2.36
C TRP A 289 3.89 26.00 -3.20
N GLN A 290 5.19 26.25 -3.37
CA GLN A 290 5.69 27.41 -4.10
C GLN A 290 6.41 26.97 -5.37
N ALA A 291 6.37 27.82 -6.40
CA ALA A 291 7.12 27.59 -7.62
C ALA A 291 8.62 27.46 -7.33
N VAL A 292 9.27 26.50 -8.01
CA VAL A 292 10.70 26.23 -7.80
C VAL A 292 11.52 26.95 -8.87
N ALA A 293 12.39 27.86 -8.44
CA ALA A 293 13.29 28.57 -9.36
C ALA A 293 14.21 27.60 -10.11
N GLY A 294 14.36 27.80 -11.42
CA GLY A 294 15.14 26.90 -12.29
C GLY A 294 14.54 25.52 -12.49
N GLY A 295 13.34 25.26 -11.96
CA GLY A 295 12.61 24.03 -12.18
C GLY A 295 11.95 23.95 -13.56
N PRO A 296 11.40 22.77 -13.92
CA PRO A 296 10.64 22.62 -15.15
C PRO A 296 9.44 23.57 -15.19
N ALA A 297 9.24 24.25 -16.32
CA ALA A 297 8.11 25.15 -16.58
C ALA A 297 7.09 24.56 -17.58
N ALA A 298 7.09 23.23 -17.72
CA ALA A 298 6.21 22.49 -18.62
C ALA A 298 5.38 21.49 -17.81
N GLY A 299 4.25 21.04 -18.39
CA GLY A 299 3.30 20.16 -17.72
C GLY A 299 3.94 18.87 -17.21
N VAL A 300 3.88 18.66 -15.90
CA VAL A 300 4.50 17.55 -15.20
C VAL A 300 3.58 16.35 -15.21
N VAL A 301 4.04 15.22 -15.75
CA VAL A 301 3.22 14.01 -15.89
C VAL A 301 3.52 12.96 -14.82
N ALA A 302 4.78 12.84 -14.40
CA ALA A 302 5.16 11.83 -13.43
C ALA A 302 6.39 12.28 -12.65
N PHE A 303 6.43 11.89 -11.37
CA PHE A 303 7.63 11.88 -10.55
C PHE A 303 8.07 10.44 -10.28
N HIS A 304 9.38 10.26 -10.12
CA HIS A 304 9.96 9.03 -9.61
C HIS A 304 11.15 9.39 -8.72
N GLN A 305 11.15 8.94 -7.48
CA GLN A 305 12.34 9.03 -6.63
C GLN A 305 13.15 7.76 -6.83
N SER A 306 14.39 7.89 -7.34
CA SER A 306 15.25 6.73 -7.53
C SER A 306 15.81 6.23 -6.20
N ALA A 307 16.34 5.01 -6.20
CA ALA A 307 16.91 4.41 -5.00
C ALA A 307 17.96 5.31 -4.30
N ASP A 308 18.77 6.06 -5.05
CA ASP A 308 19.74 7.03 -4.54
C ASP A 308 19.15 8.34 -3.97
N LEU A 309 17.82 8.39 -3.83
CA LEU A 309 17.01 9.52 -3.36
C LEU A 309 17.01 10.74 -4.31
N THR A 310 17.61 10.62 -5.50
CA THR A 310 17.46 11.62 -6.56
C THR A 310 15.99 11.64 -7.02
N LEU A 311 15.42 12.83 -7.19
CA LEU A 311 14.07 12.98 -7.73
C LEU A 311 14.12 13.20 -9.24
N TRP A 312 13.35 12.41 -9.97
CA TRP A 312 13.19 12.51 -11.41
C TRP A 312 11.78 12.99 -11.73
N THR A 313 11.65 13.81 -12.78
CA THR A 313 10.33 14.22 -13.27
C THR A 313 10.26 14.24 -14.79
N ALA A 314 9.12 13.80 -15.30
CA ALA A 314 8.80 13.79 -16.72
C ALA A 314 7.88 14.96 -17.04
N THR A 315 8.30 15.81 -17.97
CA THR A 315 7.49 16.95 -18.44
C THR A 315 7.21 16.88 -19.93
N ASN A 316 6.11 17.49 -20.37
CA ASN A 316 5.76 17.58 -21.78
C ASN A 316 5.41 19.00 -22.20
N THR A 317 5.95 19.41 -23.35
CA THR A 317 5.52 20.59 -24.10
C THR A 317 4.96 20.13 -25.44
N GLY A 318 3.62 20.05 -25.53
CA GLY A 318 2.96 19.45 -26.68
C GLY A 318 3.31 17.96 -26.83
N ALA A 319 3.94 17.60 -27.95
CA ALA A 319 4.37 16.22 -28.24
C ALA A 319 5.80 15.91 -27.79
N VAL A 320 6.56 16.91 -27.31
CA VAL A 320 7.96 16.76 -26.92
C VAL A 320 8.07 16.59 -25.41
N GLY A 321 8.73 15.51 -25.01
CA GLY A 321 9.04 15.17 -23.64
C GLY A 321 10.44 15.57 -23.23
N THR A 322 10.58 15.97 -21.96
CA THR A 322 11.88 16.20 -21.31
C THR A 322 11.89 15.49 -19.97
N LEU A 323 12.92 14.67 -19.75
CA LEU A 323 13.23 14.08 -18.45
C LEU A 323 14.15 15.01 -17.68
N TRP A 324 13.76 15.36 -16.46
CA TRP A 324 14.50 16.20 -15.55
C TRP A 324 14.96 15.43 -14.32
N ARG A 325 16.09 15.87 -13.77
CA ARG A 325 16.71 15.33 -12.56
C ARG A 325 16.90 16.44 -11.53
N TYR A 326 16.52 16.17 -10.28
CA TYR A 326 16.78 17.00 -9.12
C TYR A 326 17.73 16.27 -8.17
N ASP A 327 18.91 16.82 -7.98
CA ASP A 327 20.00 16.21 -7.20
C ASP A 327 19.99 16.62 -5.71
N GLY A 328 18.91 17.23 -5.24
CA GLY A 328 18.82 17.84 -3.91
C GLY A 328 19.20 19.32 -3.87
N LYS A 329 19.79 19.86 -4.94
CA LYS A 329 20.16 21.28 -5.06
C LYS A 329 19.44 21.96 -6.21
N ALA A 330 19.55 21.41 -7.42
CA ALA A 330 19.06 22.05 -8.64
C ALA A 330 18.39 21.05 -9.60
N TRP A 331 17.50 21.58 -10.44
CA TRP A 331 16.91 20.85 -11.55
C TRP A 331 17.84 20.91 -12.77
N THR A 332 18.02 19.79 -13.44
CA THR A 332 18.76 19.67 -14.70
C THR A 332 17.95 18.88 -15.71
N ALA A 333 17.91 19.34 -16.96
CA ALA A 333 17.31 18.58 -18.04
C ALA A 333 18.26 17.45 -18.43
N ALA A 334 17.96 16.22 -17.99
CA ALA A 334 18.80 15.05 -18.20
C ALA A 334 18.69 14.52 -19.63
N LEU A 335 17.47 14.47 -20.17
CA LEU A 335 17.19 14.04 -21.55
C LEU A 335 16.06 14.88 -22.15
N PRO A 336 16.36 15.91 -22.96
CA PRO A 336 15.38 16.66 -23.73
C PRO A 336 15.05 15.98 -25.07
N GLY A 337 13.95 16.38 -25.70
CA GLY A 337 13.64 16.00 -27.09
C GLY A 337 13.11 14.58 -27.26
N LEU A 338 12.57 13.97 -26.20
CA LEU A 338 11.98 12.64 -26.22
C LEU A 338 10.56 12.69 -26.81
N PRO A 339 10.00 11.56 -27.27
CA PRO A 339 8.56 11.45 -27.48
C PRO A 339 7.81 11.76 -26.17
N ARG A 340 6.53 12.13 -26.27
CA ARG A 340 5.71 12.51 -25.11
C ARG A 340 5.80 11.48 -23.99
N LEU A 341 6.25 11.91 -22.81
CA LEU A 341 6.44 11.05 -21.64
C LEU A 341 5.11 10.76 -20.96
N ARG A 342 4.97 9.54 -20.43
CA ARG A 342 3.72 9.04 -19.85
C ARG A 342 3.89 8.49 -18.44
N CYS A 343 4.97 7.75 -18.19
CA CYS A 343 5.26 7.16 -16.89
C CYS A 343 6.76 6.97 -16.69
N LEU A 344 7.15 6.81 -15.43
CA LEU A 344 8.51 6.49 -14.99
C LEU A 344 8.44 5.29 -14.05
N ALA A 345 9.42 4.40 -14.13
CA ALA A 345 9.61 3.30 -13.20
C ALA A 345 11.09 2.95 -13.10
N GLU A 346 11.48 2.22 -12.05
CA GLU A 346 12.86 1.78 -11.85
C GLU A 346 12.97 0.27 -11.84
N ASP A 347 13.98 -0.21 -12.57
CA ASP A 347 14.39 -1.60 -12.63
C ASP A 347 15.87 -1.71 -12.26
N ALA A 348 16.12 -2.01 -10.99
CA ALA A 348 17.45 -2.13 -10.40
C ALA A 348 18.34 -0.87 -10.57
N GLN A 349 19.10 -0.78 -11.66
CA GLN A 349 20.01 0.35 -11.91
C GLN A 349 19.56 1.22 -13.09
N ASP A 350 18.42 0.88 -13.69
CA ASP A 350 17.89 1.58 -14.85
C ASP A 350 16.59 2.29 -14.50
N LEU A 351 16.43 3.48 -15.07
CA LEU A 351 15.16 4.16 -15.19
C LEU A 351 14.48 3.71 -16.49
N LEU A 352 13.27 3.20 -16.34
CA LEU A 352 12.36 2.88 -17.42
C LEU A 352 11.45 4.09 -17.67
N ILE A 353 11.44 4.56 -18.91
CA ILE A 353 10.75 5.79 -19.32
C ILE A 353 9.70 5.41 -20.36
N GLY A 354 8.44 5.37 -19.96
CA GLY A 354 7.32 5.10 -20.86
C GLY A 354 6.97 6.34 -21.68
N THR A 355 6.88 6.18 -22.99
CA THR A 355 6.60 7.27 -23.93
C THR A 355 5.39 6.97 -24.82
N SER A 356 4.95 7.96 -25.59
CA SER A 356 3.94 7.77 -26.65
C SER A 356 4.45 6.96 -27.85
N ASN A 357 5.73 6.58 -27.88
CA ASN A 357 6.31 5.78 -28.97
C ASN A 357 7.36 4.79 -28.44
N GLY A 358 6.94 3.97 -27.48
CA GLY A 358 7.71 2.88 -26.92
C GLY A 358 8.30 3.15 -25.56
N LEU A 359 9.05 2.16 -25.06
CA LEU A 359 9.72 2.19 -23.78
C LEU A 359 11.21 2.49 -23.98
N LEU A 360 11.73 3.43 -23.21
CA LEU A 360 13.16 3.70 -23.15
C LEU A 360 13.73 3.18 -21.84
N ARG A 361 14.98 2.71 -21.88
CA ARG A 361 15.76 2.30 -20.72
C ARG A 361 16.99 3.20 -20.61
N MET A 362 17.23 3.77 -19.44
CA MET A 362 18.35 4.67 -19.20
C MET A 362 19.08 4.24 -17.92
N PRO A 363 20.40 4.01 -17.94
CA PRO A 363 21.17 3.78 -16.72
C PRO A 363 21.09 4.98 -15.79
N LEU A 364 20.72 4.76 -14.52
CA LEU A 364 20.67 5.81 -13.50
C LEU A 364 22.07 6.34 -13.14
N PHE A 365 23.09 5.52 -13.36
CA PHE A 365 24.48 5.82 -13.00
C PHE A 365 25.41 5.66 -14.21
N PRO A 366 25.48 6.66 -15.10
CA PRO A 366 26.40 6.62 -16.23
C PRO A 366 27.86 6.49 -15.74
N PRO A 367 28.70 5.66 -16.41
CA PRO A 367 30.10 5.47 -16.03
C PRO A 367 30.85 6.80 -15.94
N ALA A 368 31.65 6.98 -14.88
CA ALA A 368 32.44 8.18 -14.62
C ALA A 368 31.65 9.52 -14.62
N GLY A 369 30.34 9.49 -14.38
CA GLY A 369 29.49 10.69 -14.44
C GLY A 369 29.27 11.20 -15.86
N GLY A 370 29.35 10.32 -16.87
CA GLY A 370 29.06 10.64 -18.27
C GLY A 370 27.63 11.14 -18.50
N GLN A 371 27.34 11.54 -19.74
CA GLN A 371 26.00 12.02 -20.11
C GLN A 371 24.96 10.90 -20.01
N PHE A 372 23.75 11.26 -19.61
CA PHE A 372 22.61 10.36 -19.67
C PHE A 372 22.29 10.02 -21.13
N ALA A 373 22.06 8.75 -21.39
CA ALA A 373 21.62 8.25 -22.70
C ALA A 373 20.61 7.13 -22.48
N ALA A 374 19.52 7.16 -23.26
CA ALA A 374 18.49 6.14 -23.21
C ALA A 374 18.52 5.28 -24.47
N THR A 375 18.26 3.98 -24.30
CA THR A 375 18.14 2.99 -25.37
C THR A 375 16.69 2.56 -25.51
N ILE A 376 16.24 2.36 -26.75
CA ILE A 376 14.88 1.88 -27.02
C ILE A 376 14.78 0.39 -26.72
N VAL A 377 13.76 0.00 -25.97
CA VAL A 377 13.33 -1.40 -25.85
C VAL A 377 12.62 -1.79 -27.14
N VAL A 378 13.37 -2.38 -28.08
CA VAL A 378 12.93 -2.61 -29.48
C VAL A 378 11.60 -3.35 -29.56
N ALA A 379 11.37 -4.31 -28.67
CA ALA A 379 10.14 -5.11 -28.61
C ALA A 379 8.87 -4.28 -28.32
N LEU A 380 9.01 -3.05 -27.84
CA LEU A 380 7.91 -2.13 -27.50
C LEU A 380 7.91 -0.86 -28.37
N SER A 381 8.79 -0.77 -29.37
CA SER A 381 8.81 0.36 -30.31
C SER A 381 7.47 0.47 -31.05
N GLY A 382 6.96 1.69 -31.24
CA GLY A 382 5.69 1.92 -31.93
C GLY A 382 4.43 1.74 -31.07
N ARG A 383 4.55 1.37 -29.79
CA ARG A 383 3.41 1.27 -28.85
C ARG A 383 3.40 2.42 -27.87
N GLU A 384 2.23 2.93 -27.51
CA GLU A 384 2.14 3.86 -26.39
C GLU A 384 2.33 3.11 -25.07
N ILE A 385 3.21 3.60 -24.21
CA ILE A 385 3.49 3.00 -22.90
C ILE A 385 2.88 3.86 -21.82
N ASN A 386 1.75 3.40 -21.28
CA ASN A 386 0.97 4.16 -20.30
C ASN A 386 1.41 3.90 -18.86
N ALA A 387 1.88 2.68 -18.56
CA ALA A 387 2.34 2.31 -17.22
C ALA A 387 3.48 1.30 -17.29
N VAL A 388 4.38 1.40 -16.33
CA VAL A 388 5.38 0.37 -16.03
C VAL A 388 5.32 0.11 -14.54
N PHE A 389 5.15 -1.15 -14.16
CA PHE A 389 4.99 -1.54 -12.77
C PHE A 389 5.85 -2.77 -12.46
N ARG A 390 6.67 -2.66 -11.41
CA ARG A 390 7.46 -3.78 -10.90
C ARG A 390 6.66 -4.49 -9.81
N ALA A 391 6.20 -5.69 -10.11
CA ALA A 391 5.51 -6.53 -9.14
C ALA A 391 6.49 -7.05 -8.06
N ARG A 392 5.94 -7.48 -6.92
CA ARG A 392 6.70 -7.98 -5.76
C ARG A 392 7.55 -9.22 -6.06
N ASP A 393 7.19 -9.98 -7.08
CA ASP A 393 7.96 -11.12 -7.59
C ASP A 393 9.14 -10.70 -8.50
N GLY A 394 9.32 -9.40 -8.70
CA GLY A 394 10.35 -8.81 -9.56
C GLY A 394 9.94 -8.69 -11.03
N GLN A 395 8.78 -9.22 -11.44
CA GLN A 395 8.32 -9.12 -12.82
C GLN A 395 7.90 -7.69 -13.16
N LEU A 396 8.29 -7.23 -14.34
CA LEU A 396 7.86 -5.95 -14.88
C LEU A 396 6.63 -6.13 -15.75
N TRP A 397 5.57 -5.41 -15.41
CA TRP A 397 4.34 -5.34 -16.17
C TRP A 397 4.25 -3.98 -16.86
N VAL A 398 4.03 -4.00 -18.16
CA VAL A 398 3.95 -2.80 -19.00
C VAL A 398 2.54 -2.71 -19.57
N GLY A 399 1.84 -1.63 -19.21
CA GLY A 399 0.53 -1.28 -19.77
C GLY A 399 0.68 -0.46 -21.04
N THR A 400 0.05 -0.89 -22.12
CA THR A 400 0.10 -0.25 -23.44
C THR A 400 -1.27 0.27 -23.87
N ASP A 401 -1.33 0.93 -25.04
CA ASP A 401 -2.57 1.28 -25.76
C ASP A 401 -3.50 0.10 -26.11
N SER A 402 -2.95 -1.11 -26.11
CA SER A 402 -3.58 -2.30 -26.69
C SER A 402 -3.62 -3.49 -25.73
N GLY A 403 -3.10 -3.36 -24.51
CA GLY A 403 -3.14 -4.41 -23.51
C GLY A 403 -2.03 -4.31 -22.49
N ALA A 404 -1.67 -5.46 -21.90
CA ALA A 404 -0.54 -5.57 -20.99
C ALA A 404 0.48 -6.58 -21.52
N VAL A 405 1.74 -6.31 -21.27
CA VAL A 405 2.86 -7.21 -21.61
C VAL A 405 3.80 -7.31 -20.42
N LYS A 406 4.45 -8.46 -20.26
CA LYS A 406 5.55 -8.57 -19.30
C LYS A 406 6.86 -8.24 -19.98
N LEU A 407 7.68 -7.41 -19.35
CA LEU A 407 9.04 -7.15 -19.79
C LEU A 407 9.98 -8.13 -19.08
N LEU A 408 10.67 -8.94 -19.87
CA LEU A 408 11.61 -9.95 -19.41
C LEU A 408 13.03 -9.39 -19.37
N SER A 409 13.94 -10.10 -18.69
CA SER A 409 15.36 -9.80 -18.73
C SER A 409 15.89 -9.81 -20.17
N GLY A 410 16.73 -8.83 -20.52
CA GLY A 410 17.23 -8.66 -21.89
C GLY A 410 16.22 -8.01 -22.85
N ASP A 411 15.23 -7.28 -22.33
CA ASP A 411 14.29 -6.46 -23.09
C ASP A 411 13.33 -7.24 -24.03
N ALA A 412 13.25 -8.57 -23.87
CA ALA A 412 12.23 -9.40 -24.50
C ALA A 412 10.85 -9.18 -23.85
N THR A 413 9.76 -9.46 -24.57
CA THR A 413 8.40 -9.31 -24.04
C THR A 413 7.61 -10.61 -24.10
N GLU A 414 6.79 -10.84 -23.09
CA GLU A 414 5.80 -11.90 -23.06
C GLU A 414 4.40 -11.26 -23.13
N GLN A 415 3.61 -11.64 -24.13
CA GLN A 415 2.26 -11.13 -24.28
C GLN A 415 1.34 -11.70 -23.20
N THR A 416 0.58 -10.85 -22.54
CA THR A 416 -0.46 -11.31 -21.61
C THR A 416 -1.75 -11.59 -22.38
N PRO A 417 -2.70 -12.35 -21.82
CA PRO A 417 -4.04 -12.49 -22.37
C PRO A 417 -4.75 -11.19 -22.73
N LEU A 418 -4.42 -10.09 -22.04
CA LEU A 418 -4.95 -8.76 -22.30
C LEU A 418 -4.16 -8.14 -23.45
N GLY A 419 -4.74 -8.15 -24.65
CA GLY A 419 -4.15 -7.58 -25.87
C GLY A 419 -3.50 -8.57 -26.85
N LYS A 420 -3.37 -9.86 -26.49
CA LYS A 420 -2.59 -10.84 -27.26
C LYS A 420 -2.99 -10.99 -28.73
N ASP A 421 -4.28 -10.99 -29.03
CA ASP A 421 -4.85 -11.35 -30.33
C ASP A 421 -5.81 -10.29 -30.89
N GLY A 422 -5.76 -9.06 -30.33
CA GLY A 422 -6.62 -7.94 -30.74
C GLY A 422 -8.07 -8.05 -30.27
N ALA A 423 -8.66 -9.26 -30.27
CA ALA A 423 -10.04 -9.49 -29.84
C ALA A 423 -10.27 -9.30 -28.33
N ALA A 424 -9.22 -9.38 -27.52
CA ALA A 424 -9.22 -8.96 -26.10
C ALA A 424 -8.30 -7.75 -25.87
N SER A 425 -8.38 -6.74 -26.75
CA SER A 425 -7.59 -5.51 -26.64
C SER A 425 -8.32 -4.45 -25.83
N THR A 426 -7.58 -3.78 -24.94
CA THR A 426 -8.01 -2.57 -24.25
C THR A 426 -6.78 -1.82 -23.77
N ALA A 427 -6.83 -0.48 -23.79
CA ALA A 427 -5.73 0.32 -23.25
C ALA A 427 -5.60 0.10 -21.74
N VAL A 428 -4.38 -0.18 -21.28
CA VAL A 428 -4.05 -0.38 -19.87
C VAL A 428 -3.31 0.86 -19.40
N TYR A 429 -3.92 1.64 -18.50
CA TYR A 429 -3.40 2.91 -18.02
C TYR A 429 -2.62 2.82 -16.73
N SER A 430 -2.90 1.81 -15.90
CA SER A 430 -2.21 1.61 -14.63
C SER A 430 -2.21 0.14 -14.22
N VAL A 431 -1.22 -0.22 -13.42
CA VAL A 431 -1.09 -1.53 -12.79
C VAL A 431 -0.81 -1.31 -11.31
N ALA A 432 -1.50 -2.04 -10.44
CA ALA A 432 -1.28 -2.03 -9.00
C ALA A 432 -1.27 -3.46 -8.47
N GLN A 433 -0.66 -3.70 -7.31
CA GLN A 433 -0.64 -5.00 -6.67
C GLN A 433 -1.03 -4.89 -5.20
N ASP A 434 -1.87 -5.81 -4.72
CA ASP A 434 -2.18 -5.89 -3.29
C ASP A 434 -1.15 -6.73 -2.50
N ALA A 435 -1.32 -6.78 -1.18
CA ALA A 435 -0.46 -7.53 -0.28
C ALA A 435 -0.51 -9.06 -0.48
N THR A 436 -1.55 -9.59 -1.15
CA THR A 436 -1.69 -11.02 -1.45
C THR A 436 -1.04 -11.43 -2.77
N GLY A 437 -0.67 -10.43 -3.58
CA GLY A 437 -0.05 -10.61 -4.88
C GLY A 437 -1.02 -10.54 -6.06
N ILE A 438 -2.31 -10.22 -5.85
CA ILE A 438 -3.25 -9.99 -6.95
C ILE A 438 -2.87 -8.68 -7.64
N LEU A 439 -2.79 -8.73 -8.96
CA LEU A 439 -2.55 -7.56 -9.80
C LEU A 439 -3.87 -7.00 -10.29
N TYR A 440 -4.02 -5.69 -10.22
CA TYR A 440 -5.15 -4.93 -10.75
C TYR A 440 -4.67 -4.06 -11.91
N PHE A 441 -5.45 -4.01 -12.97
CA PHE A 441 -5.18 -3.25 -14.18
C PHE A 441 -6.30 -2.24 -14.38
N GLY A 442 -5.95 -0.96 -14.37
CA GLY A 442 -6.87 0.13 -14.71
C GLY A 442 -6.87 0.28 -16.23
N THR A 443 -8.03 0.14 -16.86
CA THR A 443 -8.16 0.05 -18.31
C THR A 443 -9.23 0.98 -18.87
N ALA A 444 -9.28 1.10 -20.20
CA ALA A 444 -10.39 1.75 -20.89
C ALA A 444 -11.74 1.03 -20.68
N LEU A 445 -11.73 -0.25 -20.29
CA LEU A 445 -12.90 -1.08 -19.99
C LEU A 445 -13.06 -1.35 -18.48
N GLY A 446 -12.66 -0.40 -17.63
CA GLY A 446 -12.79 -0.53 -16.17
C GLY A 446 -11.60 -1.25 -15.55
N VAL A 447 -11.84 -2.15 -14.60
CA VAL A 447 -10.79 -2.84 -13.85
C VAL A 447 -10.73 -4.32 -14.22
N PHE A 448 -9.52 -4.79 -14.55
CA PHE A 448 -9.20 -6.21 -14.62
C PHE A 448 -8.37 -6.61 -13.41
N GLN A 449 -8.49 -7.86 -12.97
CA GLN A 449 -7.59 -8.47 -12.00
C GLN A 449 -6.93 -9.72 -12.59
N HIS A 450 -5.68 -9.94 -12.21
CA HIS A 450 -4.93 -11.15 -12.51
C HIS A 450 -4.43 -11.80 -11.23
N ARG A 451 -4.72 -13.08 -11.09
CA ARG A 451 -4.22 -13.91 -9.99
C ARG A 451 -3.00 -14.68 -10.48
N SER A 452 -1.80 -14.14 -10.27
CA SER A 452 -0.55 -14.71 -10.79
C SER A 452 -0.32 -16.18 -10.40
N ARG A 453 -0.86 -16.62 -9.25
CA ARG A 453 -0.72 -18.01 -8.76
C ARG A 453 -1.55 -19.02 -9.55
N THR A 454 -2.77 -18.65 -9.94
CA THR A 454 -3.66 -19.53 -10.72
C THR A 454 -3.60 -19.26 -12.22
N GLY A 455 -3.06 -18.11 -12.62
CA GLY A 455 -3.06 -17.65 -14.01
C GLY A 455 -4.41 -17.07 -14.45
N GLU A 456 -5.39 -17.00 -13.55
CA GLU A 456 -6.75 -16.58 -13.86
C GLU A 456 -6.86 -15.07 -14.02
N TRP A 457 -7.82 -14.67 -14.87
CA TRP A 457 -8.14 -13.28 -15.12
C TRP A 457 -9.62 -13.03 -14.89
N TYR A 458 -9.93 -11.84 -14.37
CA TYR A 458 -11.30 -11.40 -14.18
C TYR A 458 -11.43 -9.93 -14.55
N TRP A 459 -12.66 -9.52 -14.85
CA TRP A 459 -13.03 -8.12 -14.99
C TRP A 459 -14.20 -7.81 -14.06
N TYR A 460 -14.32 -6.55 -13.65
CA TYR A 460 -15.38 -6.15 -12.74
C TYR A 460 -16.66 -5.78 -13.49
N ALA A 461 -17.75 -6.51 -13.24
CA ALA A 461 -19.08 -6.23 -13.78
C ALA A 461 -19.93 -5.44 -12.78
N GLY A 462 -20.10 -5.99 -11.57
CA GLY A 462 -20.76 -5.41 -10.38
C GLY A 462 -22.00 -4.53 -10.59
N GLU A 463 -22.85 -4.83 -11.57
CA GLU A 463 -24.09 -4.08 -11.84
C GLU A 463 -25.27 -4.55 -10.99
N GLU A 464 -25.41 -5.86 -10.81
CA GLU A 464 -26.70 -6.43 -10.40
C GLU A 464 -26.99 -6.28 -8.90
N GLY A 465 -25.98 -6.04 -8.07
CA GLY A 465 -26.16 -5.89 -6.61
C GLY A 465 -26.82 -7.11 -5.94
N THR A 466 -26.91 -8.25 -6.64
CA THR A 466 -27.48 -9.49 -6.15
C THR A 466 -26.37 -10.44 -5.75
N GLU A 467 -26.58 -11.22 -4.68
CA GLU A 467 -25.61 -12.23 -4.23
C GLU A 467 -25.46 -13.41 -5.22
N GLN A 468 -26.31 -13.47 -6.26
CA GLN A 468 -26.34 -14.59 -7.22
C GLN A 468 -25.30 -14.44 -8.34
N VAL A 469 -24.95 -13.20 -8.70
CA VAL A 469 -23.96 -12.93 -9.74
C VAL A 469 -22.72 -12.33 -9.09
N ALA A 470 -21.59 -13.03 -9.23
CA ALA A 470 -20.32 -12.53 -8.71
C ALA A 470 -19.94 -11.21 -9.39
N ASP A 471 -19.53 -10.21 -8.60
CA ASP A 471 -19.09 -8.92 -9.15
C ASP A 471 -17.91 -9.06 -10.12
N TRP A 472 -16.99 -9.98 -9.80
CA TRP A 472 -15.86 -10.34 -10.65
C TRP A 472 -16.22 -11.47 -11.60
N GLN A 473 -16.21 -11.15 -12.89
CA GLN A 473 -16.52 -12.07 -13.97
C GLN A 473 -15.23 -12.66 -14.54
N ARG A 474 -15.16 -13.99 -14.65
CA ARG A 474 -13.95 -14.65 -15.17
C ARG A 474 -13.79 -14.37 -16.66
N PHE A 475 -12.64 -13.82 -17.04
CA PHE A 475 -12.17 -13.74 -18.41
C PHE A 475 -11.48 -15.07 -18.74
N ASN A 476 -11.82 -15.68 -19.88
CA ASN A 476 -11.30 -16.98 -20.31
C ASN A 476 -10.38 -16.82 -21.52
N PRO A 477 -9.07 -16.57 -21.34
CA PRO A 477 -8.15 -16.31 -22.45
C PRO A 477 -8.06 -17.39 -23.52
N GLY A 478 -8.31 -18.65 -23.15
CA GLY A 478 -8.22 -19.80 -24.06
C GLY A 478 -9.46 -19.99 -24.93
N GLU A 479 -10.54 -19.27 -24.64
CA GLU A 479 -11.82 -19.39 -25.36
C GLU A 479 -11.97 -18.26 -26.39
N THR A 480 -12.90 -18.43 -27.33
CA THR A 480 -13.24 -17.43 -28.36
C THR A 480 -14.72 -17.03 -28.29
N GLY A 481 -15.08 -15.94 -28.98
CA GLY A 481 -16.45 -15.44 -29.00
C GLY A 481 -17.00 -15.11 -27.61
N GLU A 482 -18.26 -15.45 -27.36
CA GLU A 482 -18.92 -15.20 -26.07
C GLU A 482 -18.30 -15.98 -24.90
N ALA A 483 -17.82 -17.21 -25.15
CA ALA A 483 -17.20 -18.06 -24.13
C ALA A 483 -15.91 -17.44 -23.54
N ARG A 484 -15.27 -16.55 -24.29
CA ARG A 484 -14.13 -15.75 -23.83
C ARG A 484 -14.48 -14.82 -22.67
N ASN A 485 -15.74 -14.37 -22.61
CA ASN A 485 -16.27 -13.45 -21.61
C ASN A 485 -15.40 -12.19 -21.42
N PHE A 486 -14.93 -11.62 -22.53
CA PHE A 486 -14.28 -10.31 -22.52
C PHE A 486 -15.34 -9.20 -22.46
N PRO A 487 -15.17 -8.16 -21.63
CA PRO A 487 -16.18 -7.11 -21.49
C PRO A 487 -16.27 -6.22 -22.73
N THR A 488 -17.45 -5.63 -22.93
CA THR A 488 -17.69 -4.54 -23.88
C THR A 488 -18.08 -3.28 -23.13
N GLU A 489 -18.02 -2.11 -23.76
CA GLU A 489 -18.41 -0.86 -23.10
C GLU A 489 -19.85 -0.87 -22.56
N ALA A 490 -20.75 -1.61 -23.20
CA ALA A 490 -22.14 -1.75 -22.77
C ALA A 490 -22.30 -2.56 -21.47
N ARG A 491 -21.31 -3.42 -21.12
CA ARG A 491 -21.31 -4.26 -19.91
C ARG A 491 -20.48 -3.68 -18.77
N VAL A 492 -19.78 -2.57 -19.00
CA VAL A 492 -18.84 -1.98 -18.03
C VAL A 492 -19.46 -0.71 -17.43
N PHE A 493 -19.66 -0.74 -16.11
CA PHE A 493 -20.29 0.33 -15.34
C PHE A 493 -19.29 1.23 -14.60
N LEU A 494 -18.08 1.29 -15.13
CA LEU A 494 -17.01 2.19 -14.69
C LEU A 494 -16.57 3.08 -15.86
N PRO A 495 -16.17 4.34 -15.59
CA PRO A 495 -15.42 5.11 -16.57
C PRO A 495 -14.05 4.45 -16.82
N PRO A 496 -13.31 4.86 -17.87
CA PRO A 496 -11.91 4.48 -18.00
C PRO A 496 -11.13 4.76 -16.71
N VAL A 497 -10.42 3.75 -16.21
CA VAL A 497 -9.69 3.81 -14.93
C VAL A 497 -8.23 4.14 -15.21
N ARG A 498 -7.80 5.32 -14.77
CA ARG A 498 -6.50 5.92 -15.07
C ARG A 498 -5.43 5.57 -14.06
N CYS A 499 -5.80 5.50 -12.79
CA CYS A 499 -4.90 5.11 -11.73
C CYS A 499 -5.63 4.30 -10.66
N LEU A 500 -4.87 3.47 -9.97
CA LEU A 500 -5.35 2.55 -8.95
C LEU A 500 -4.47 2.69 -7.71
N LEU A 501 -5.07 2.63 -6.54
CA LEU A 501 -4.36 2.47 -5.28
C LEU A 501 -5.11 1.48 -4.40
N ARG A 502 -4.39 0.51 -3.84
CA ARG A 502 -4.92 -0.29 -2.73
C ARG A 502 -4.71 0.52 -1.45
N GLY A 503 -5.78 1.08 -0.89
CA GLY A 503 -5.72 1.92 0.30
C GLY A 503 -5.46 1.14 1.59
N PRO A 504 -5.10 1.83 2.68
CA PRO A 504 -4.81 1.22 3.99
C PRO A 504 -6.04 0.60 4.66
N ASP A 505 -7.23 1.10 4.36
CA ASP A 505 -8.53 0.51 4.72
C ASP A 505 -8.88 -0.74 3.90
N ALA A 506 -7.94 -1.20 3.06
CA ALA A 506 -8.14 -2.24 2.08
C ALA A 506 -9.29 -1.94 1.09
N SER A 507 -9.60 -0.67 0.86
CA SER A 507 -10.38 -0.24 -0.30
C SER A 507 -9.53 -0.30 -1.56
N LEU A 508 -10.15 -0.57 -2.70
CA LEU A 508 -9.51 -0.35 -3.99
C LEU A 508 -9.96 1.01 -4.51
N TRP A 509 -9.09 2.02 -4.39
CA TRP A 509 -9.32 3.35 -4.91
C TRP A 509 -9.09 3.39 -6.42
N LEU A 510 -10.01 4.05 -7.11
CA LEU A 510 -10.06 4.20 -8.55
C LEU A 510 -10.01 5.68 -8.90
N GLY A 511 -8.96 6.09 -9.61
CA GLY A 511 -8.92 7.37 -10.27
C GLY A 511 -9.41 7.20 -11.70
N THR A 512 -10.51 7.85 -12.06
CA THR A 512 -11.16 7.67 -13.35
C THR A 512 -11.07 8.93 -14.21
N GLU A 513 -11.49 8.84 -15.47
CA GLU A 513 -11.70 10.02 -16.32
C GLU A 513 -12.85 10.92 -15.82
N ASN A 514 -13.72 10.41 -14.93
CA ASN A 514 -14.92 11.10 -14.47
C ASN A 514 -14.99 11.17 -12.94
N GLY A 515 -13.85 11.36 -12.28
CA GLY A 515 -13.77 11.55 -10.84
C GLY A 515 -13.22 10.37 -10.06
N ILE A 516 -13.42 10.44 -8.75
CA ILE A 516 -12.89 9.47 -7.78
C ILE A 516 -13.97 8.43 -7.48
N ALA A 517 -13.57 7.17 -7.41
CA ALA A 517 -14.40 6.09 -6.89
C ALA A 517 -13.58 5.12 -6.04
N ARG A 518 -14.25 4.27 -5.26
CA ARG A 518 -13.61 3.17 -4.54
C ARG A 518 -14.53 1.96 -4.42
N TYR A 519 -13.92 0.79 -4.40
CA TYR A 519 -14.59 -0.41 -3.89
C TYR A 519 -14.34 -0.56 -2.40
N VAL A 520 -15.43 -0.59 -1.65
CA VAL A 520 -15.48 -0.85 -0.20
C VAL A 520 -16.29 -2.11 0.06
N ALA A 521 -16.03 -2.75 1.18
CA ALA A 521 -16.94 -3.77 1.69
C ALA A 521 -18.01 -3.11 2.57
N ALA A 522 -19.29 -3.27 2.21
CA ALA A 522 -20.41 -2.72 2.95
C ALA A 522 -21.17 -3.84 3.70
N PRO A 523 -21.49 -3.65 4.99
CA PRO A 523 -22.30 -4.62 5.74
C PRO A 523 -23.76 -4.58 5.26
N VAL A 524 -24.38 -5.75 5.08
CA VAL A 524 -25.77 -5.86 4.61
C VAL A 524 -26.70 -6.32 5.73
N ARG A 525 -26.45 -7.50 6.34
CA ARG A 525 -27.22 -8.00 7.51
C ARG A 525 -26.37 -8.89 8.42
N GLY A 526 -26.24 -8.52 9.70
CA GLY A 526 -25.40 -9.28 10.64
C GLY A 526 -23.92 -9.12 10.29
N LEU A 527 -23.17 -10.22 10.14
CA LEU A 527 -21.76 -10.19 9.74
C LEU A 527 -21.56 -10.44 8.23
N THR A 528 -22.61 -10.32 7.38
CA THR A 528 -22.48 -10.44 5.92
C THR A 528 -22.12 -9.11 5.27
N TYR A 529 -21.30 -9.17 4.23
CA TYR A 529 -20.82 -8.00 3.49
C TYR A 529 -21.01 -8.20 1.99
N THR A 530 -21.14 -7.08 1.29
CA THR A 530 -21.09 -7.02 -0.16
C THR A 530 -20.00 -6.05 -0.60
N THR A 531 -19.45 -6.22 -1.80
CA THR A 531 -18.60 -5.17 -2.37
C THR A 531 -19.50 -4.10 -2.96
N LEU A 532 -19.20 -2.85 -2.63
CA LEU A 532 -19.97 -1.71 -3.05
C LEU A 532 -19.03 -0.70 -3.69
N LEU A 533 -19.43 -0.22 -4.87
CA LEU A 533 -18.79 0.93 -5.51
C LEU A 533 -19.34 2.21 -4.88
N GLN A 534 -18.46 3.00 -4.29
CA GLN A 534 -18.75 4.38 -3.90
C GLN A 534 -18.09 5.32 -4.91
N ALA A 535 -18.83 6.27 -5.44
CA ALA A 535 -18.30 7.34 -6.27
C ALA A 535 -18.44 8.70 -5.57
N PHE A 536 -17.58 9.65 -5.96
CA PHE A 536 -17.52 10.99 -5.38
C PHE A 536 -17.68 12.10 -6.44
N PRO A 537 -18.77 12.11 -7.24
CA PRO A 537 -19.01 13.15 -8.23
C PRO A 537 -19.21 14.54 -7.59
N ASP A 538 -19.53 14.58 -6.30
CA ASP A 538 -19.63 15.78 -5.46
C ASP A 538 -18.26 16.42 -5.15
N LEU A 539 -17.17 15.68 -5.30
CA LEU A 539 -15.80 16.19 -5.13
C LEU A 539 -15.15 16.56 -6.45
N SER A 540 -15.25 15.68 -7.44
CA SER A 540 -14.73 15.94 -8.78
C SER A 540 -15.42 15.05 -9.78
N THR A 541 -15.78 15.65 -10.92
CA THR A 541 -16.25 14.95 -12.12
C THR A 541 -15.20 14.94 -13.22
N GLY A 542 -14.01 15.50 -12.96
CA GLY A 542 -12.88 15.56 -13.89
C GLY A 542 -11.92 14.39 -13.73
N ARG A 543 -10.86 14.38 -14.53
CA ARG A 543 -9.84 13.32 -14.51
C ARG A 543 -9.10 13.31 -13.17
N VAL A 544 -8.82 12.10 -12.70
CA VAL A 544 -7.87 11.82 -11.62
C VAL A 544 -6.57 11.32 -12.24
N HIS A 545 -5.49 12.09 -12.08
CA HIS A 545 -4.20 11.82 -12.70
C HIS A 545 -3.36 10.83 -11.91
N ALA A 546 -3.38 10.96 -10.58
CA ALA A 546 -2.64 10.10 -9.68
C ALA A 546 -3.35 9.96 -8.35
N ILE A 547 -3.18 8.77 -7.75
CA ILE A 547 -3.51 8.50 -6.35
C ILE A 547 -2.23 8.04 -5.68
N ARG A 548 -1.96 8.58 -4.48
CA ARG A 548 -0.76 8.26 -3.70
C ARG A 548 -1.12 8.08 -2.24
N GLU A 549 -0.48 7.12 -1.60
CA GLU A 549 -0.48 6.98 -0.15
C GLU A 549 0.79 7.67 0.38
N ASP A 550 0.66 8.42 1.47
CA ASP A 550 1.80 8.99 2.17
C ASP A 550 2.32 8.07 3.30
N ALA A 551 3.42 8.47 3.94
CA ALA A 551 4.02 7.69 5.02
C ALA A 551 3.14 7.55 6.28
N ARG A 552 2.03 8.30 6.39
CA ARG A 552 1.07 8.23 7.49
C ARG A 552 -0.18 7.41 7.14
N GLY A 553 -0.25 6.88 5.91
CA GLY A 553 -1.43 6.20 5.40
C GLY A 553 -2.55 7.14 4.94
N LEU A 554 -2.30 8.44 4.75
CA LEU A 554 -3.30 9.31 4.13
C LEU A 554 -3.28 9.10 2.61
N VAL A 555 -4.46 9.18 1.99
CA VAL A 555 -4.61 8.98 0.54
C VAL A 555 -4.79 10.32 -0.15
N TRP A 556 -3.93 10.62 -1.11
CA TRP A 556 -3.87 11.87 -1.86
C TRP A 556 -4.32 11.66 -3.30
N PHE A 557 -5.08 12.60 -3.83
CA PHE A 557 -5.65 12.54 -5.18
C PHE A 557 -5.29 13.80 -5.97
N CYS A 558 -4.52 13.62 -7.04
CA CYS A 558 -4.18 14.65 -8.02
C CYS A 558 -5.29 14.69 -9.07
N THR A 559 -6.01 15.81 -9.17
CA THR A 559 -7.21 15.93 -10.03
C THR A 559 -7.24 17.22 -10.83
N ASP A 560 -8.15 17.29 -11.80
CA ASP A 560 -8.47 18.51 -12.55
C ASP A 560 -9.05 19.65 -11.67
N ARG A 561 -9.46 19.35 -10.43
CA ARG A 561 -9.97 20.34 -9.46
C ARG A 561 -9.05 20.49 -8.25
N GLY A 562 -7.75 20.35 -8.49
CA GLY A 562 -6.72 20.48 -7.47
C GLY A 562 -6.45 19.19 -6.70
N LEU A 563 -5.95 19.38 -5.47
CA LEU A 563 -5.46 18.31 -4.61
C LEU A 563 -6.48 17.96 -3.52
N PHE A 564 -6.86 16.70 -3.47
CA PHE A 564 -7.67 16.15 -2.37
C PHE A 564 -6.85 15.22 -1.50
N ARG A 565 -7.23 15.13 -0.23
CA ARG A 565 -6.68 14.19 0.75
C ARG A 565 -7.82 13.51 1.51
N TYR A 566 -7.69 12.21 1.73
CA TYR A 566 -8.58 11.40 2.54
C TYR A 566 -7.79 10.86 3.74
N ASP A 567 -8.32 11.08 4.94
CA ASP A 567 -7.67 10.71 6.20
C ASP A 567 -8.22 9.42 6.83
N GLY A 568 -8.97 8.62 6.06
CA GLY A 568 -9.68 7.45 6.58
C GLY A 568 -11.10 7.75 7.03
N ARG A 569 -11.50 9.01 7.17
CA ARG A 569 -12.86 9.38 7.55
C ARG A 569 -13.43 10.53 6.73
N ASP A 570 -12.67 11.61 6.62
CA ASP A 570 -13.07 12.89 6.07
C ASP A 570 -12.28 13.23 4.80
N TRP A 571 -12.94 13.96 3.92
CA TRP A 571 -12.33 14.54 2.73
C TRP A 571 -11.79 15.93 3.05
N TRP A 572 -10.63 16.22 2.49
CA TRP A 572 -9.98 17.51 2.57
C TRP A 572 -9.58 17.96 1.16
N GLN A 573 -9.69 19.26 0.89
CA GLN A 573 -9.17 19.87 -0.34
C GLN A 573 -8.22 20.98 0.04
N PHE A 574 -7.10 21.06 -0.68
CA PHE A 574 -6.20 22.19 -0.58
C PHE A 574 -6.74 23.34 -1.43
N GLN A 575 -7.13 24.45 -0.79
CA GLN A 575 -7.75 25.62 -1.43
C GLN A 575 -6.90 26.86 -1.13
N GLY A 576 -6.37 27.50 -2.17
CA GLY A 576 -5.37 28.56 -2.00
C GLY A 576 -4.12 28.05 -1.28
N ASP A 577 -3.98 28.41 0.00
CA ASP A 577 -2.84 28.04 0.85
C ASP A 577 -3.24 27.22 2.10
N THR A 578 -4.49 26.74 2.17
CA THR A 578 -5.01 26.06 3.36
C THR A 578 -5.81 24.79 3.03
N TRP A 579 -5.91 23.89 4.00
CA TRP A 579 -6.75 22.71 3.93
C TRP A 579 -8.16 23.00 4.42
N VAL A 580 -9.14 22.72 3.58
CA VAL A 580 -10.56 22.85 3.90
C VAL A 580 -11.18 21.45 4.00
N GLN A 581 -11.80 21.17 5.14
CA GLN A 581 -12.54 19.92 5.35
C GLN A 581 -13.85 19.97 4.58
N LEU A 582 -14.12 18.94 3.78
CA LEU A 582 -15.33 18.79 2.96
C LEU A 582 -16.35 17.82 3.57
N GLY A 583 -16.03 17.22 4.72
CA GLY A 583 -16.89 16.29 5.46
C GLY A 583 -16.63 14.81 5.15
N ARG A 584 -17.46 13.93 5.74
CA ARG A 584 -17.23 12.48 5.75
C ARG A 584 -17.26 11.86 4.34
N ALA A 585 -16.53 10.76 4.17
CA ALA A 585 -16.54 9.96 2.97
C ALA A 585 -17.80 9.08 2.85
N ASP A 586 -18.26 8.49 3.96
CA ASP A 586 -19.34 7.51 3.95
C ASP A 586 -20.75 8.09 4.08
N SER A 587 -20.87 9.39 4.33
CA SER A 587 -22.16 10.10 4.32
C SER A 587 -22.36 10.91 3.04
N LEU A 588 -23.62 11.20 2.78
CA LEU A 588 -24.08 11.97 1.63
C LEU A 588 -24.59 13.36 2.07
N TYR A 589 -23.93 14.43 1.59
CA TYR A 589 -24.23 15.87 1.75
C TYR A 589 -24.54 16.39 3.17
N ASP A 590 -24.50 17.71 3.36
CA ASP A 590 -24.84 18.36 4.64
C ASP A 590 -26.35 18.27 4.91
N GLY A 591 -26.73 17.35 5.80
CA GLY A 591 -28.11 16.99 6.16
C GLY A 591 -28.14 15.80 7.14
N PRO A 592 -29.30 15.21 7.48
CA PRO A 592 -29.33 14.00 8.29
C PRO A 592 -28.47 12.92 7.63
N VAL A 593 -27.65 12.23 8.42
CA VAL A 593 -26.58 11.32 7.95
C VAL A 593 -27.17 10.19 7.10
N GLU A 594 -27.22 10.40 5.78
CA GLU A 594 -27.59 9.37 4.82
C GLU A 594 -26.32 8.65 4.36
N ALA A 595 -26.35 7.31 4.36
CA ALA A 595 -25.22 6.51 3.89
C ALA A 595 -24.98 6.72 2.39
N ARG A 596 -23.72 6.85 1.96
CA ARG A 596 -23.35 7.10 0.55
C ARG A 596 -23.92 6.08 -0.44
N GLY A 597 -24.20 4.85 -0.02
CA GLY A 597 -24.88 3.83 -0.83
C GLY A 597 -24.09 3.42 -2.09
N GLY A 598 -24.71 2.61 -2.95
CA GLY A 598 -24.09 2.05 -4.15
C GLY A 598 -24.15 2.97 -5.38
N TRP A 599 -23.11 2.91 -6.21
CA TRP A 599 -22.94 3.76 -7.40
C TRP A 599 -22.66 2.92 -8.64
N ARG A 600 -22.99 3.49 -9.81
CA ARG A 600 -22.58 2.99 -11.13
C ARG A 600 -22.36 4.16 -12.09
N PHE A 601 -21.58 3.95 -13.14
CA PHE A 601 -21.38 4.94 -14.19
C PHE A 601 -22.14 4.54 -15.46
N GLU A 602 -23.01 5.42 -15.94
CA GLU A 602 -23.71 5.24 -17.21
C GLU A 602 -22.88 5.87 -18.33
N ARG A 603 -22.14 5.04 -19.08
CA ARG A 603 -21.22 5.49 -20.13
C ARG A 603 -21.91 6.27 -21.25
N ALA A 604 -23.12 5.86 -21.65
CA ALA A 604 -23.87 6.49 -22.73
C ALA A 604 -24.18 7.97 -22.44
N SER A 605 -24.50 8.30 -21.18
CA SER A 605 -24.74 9.67 -20.75
C SER A 605 -23.51 10.33 -20.14
N SER A 606 -22.47 9.56 -19.80
CA SER A 606 -21.29 9.99 -19.03
C SER A 606 -21.63 10.57 -17.65
N HIS A 607 -22.60 9.97 -16.97
CA HIS A 607 -23.01 10.38 -15.63
C HIS A 607 -22.91 9.26 -14.60
N TRP A 608 -22.59 9.65 -13.37
CA TRP A 608 -22.73 8.78 -12.20
C TRP A 608 -24.21 8.66 -11.80
N GLN A 609 -24.62 7.43 -11.54
CA GLN A 609 -25.93 7.09 -10.99
C GLN A 609 -25.75 6.46 -9.62
N ARG A 610 -26.66 6.76 -8.70
CA ARG A 610 -26.72 6.20 -7.36
C ARG A 610 -27.97 5.35 -7.20
N ILE A 611 -27.86 4.24 -6.46
CA ILE A 611 -29.02 3.40 -6.15
C ILE A 611 -29.85 4.05 -5.04
N ASP A 612 -31.15 4.23 -5.29
CA ASP A 612 -32.11 4.64 -4.29
C ASP A 612 -32.45 3.45 -3.38
N ALA A 613 -32.15 3.56 -2.09
CA ALA A 613 -32.29 2.45 -1.15
C ALA A 613 -33.75 2.00 -0.94
N ALA A 614 -34.73 2.89 -1.13
CA ALA A 614 -36.14 2.58 -0.92
C ALA A 614 -36.76 1.89 -2.15
N THR A 615 -36.34 2.28 -3.35
CA THR A 615 -36.93 1.83 -4.61
C THR A 615 -36.05 0.84 -5.37
N SER A 616 -34.79 0.65 -4.95
CA SER A 616 -33.77 -0.13 -5.67
C SER A 616 -33.59 0.30 -7.13
N ARG A 617 -33.85 1.57 -7.44
CA ARG A 617 -33.70 2.14 -8.78
C ARG A 617 -32.49 3.05 -8.85
N TRP A 618 -31.77 2.98 -9.96
CA TRP A 618 -30.67 3.88 -10.26
C TRP A 618 -31.20 5.26 -10.65
N ARG A 619 -30.61 6.31 -10.08
CA ARG A 619 -30.93 7.71 -10.40
C ARG A 619 -29.65 8.47 -10.71
N THR A 620 -29.67 9.27 -11.76
CA THR A 620 -28.57 10.19 -12.10
C THR A 620 -28.33 11.15 -10.94
N SER A 621 -27.09 11.26 -10.50
CA SER A 621 -26.69 12.19 -9.45
C SER A 621 -26.48 13.58 -10.05
N GLY A 622 -27.14 14.59 -9.49
CA GLY A 622 -27.12 15.98 -9.97
C GLY A 622 -26.74 16.99 -8.89
N SER A 623 -25.87 16.62 -7.96
CA SER A 623 -25.47 17.51 -6.85
C SER A 623 -24.46 18.56 -7.29
N ALA A 624 -24.59 19.77 -6.73
CA ALA A 624 -23.53 20.76 -6.76
C ALA A 624 -22.25 20.18 -6.13
N ALA A 625 -21.10 20.54 -6.68
CA ALA A 625 -19.82 20.14 -6.11
C ALA A 625 -19.63 20.81 -4.74
N ARG A 626 -19.27 20.04 -3.71
CA ARG A 626 -18.87 20.58 -2.39
C ARG A 626 -17.41 21.07 -2.39
N SER A 627 -16.64 20.66 -3.39
CA SER A 627 -15.27 21.14 -3.64
C SER A 627 -15.25 22.52 -4.29
N HIS A 628 -14.19 23.29 -4.02
CA HIS A 628 -13.86 24.50 -4.77
C HIS A 628 -13.19 24.17 -6.12
N ALA A 629 -13.17 25.13 -7.06
CA ALA A 629 -12.42 24.99 -8.30
C ALA A 629 -10.97 25.43 -8.07
N GLU A 630 -10.03 24.50 -8.18
CA GLU A 630 -8.60 24.75 -7.99
C GLU A 630 -7.82 24.32 -9.25
N PRO A 631 -6.63 24.90 -9.50
CA PRO A 631 -5.78 24.49 -10.62
C PRO A 631 -5.45 22.99 -10.60
N GLU A 632 -5.44 22.38 -11.78
CA GLU A 632 -5.16 20.95 -11.97
C GLU A 632 -3.81 20.55 -11.35
N VAL A 633 -3.82 19.48 -10.57
CA VAL A 633 -2.62 18.81 -10.06
C VAL A 633 -2.50 17.48 -10.79
N GLN A 634 -1.35 17.25 -11.43
CA GLN A 634 -1.10 16.09 -12.30
C GLN A 634 -0.27 15.02 -11.62
N ALA A 635 0.66 15.40 -10.75
CA ALA A 635 1.53 14.46 -10.04
C ALA A 635 1.87 14.94 -8.63
N LEU A 636 2.20 14.00 -7.75
CA LEU A 636 2.65 14.23 -6.38
C LEU A 636 3.81 13.28 -6.06
N ALA A 637 4.81 13.80 -5.34
CA ALA A 637 5.89 13.03 -4.77
C ALA A 637 6.39 13.62 -3.45
N TRP A 638 7.09 12.80 -2.66
CA TRP A 638 7.80 13.22 -1.47
C TRP A 638 9.30 12.95 -1.64
N SER A 639 10.11 13.72 -0.94
CA SER A 639 11.55 13.50 -0.84
C SER A 639 12.04 13.84 0.56
N ASP A 640 12.96 13.02 1.06
CA ASP A 640 13.60 13.24 2.35
C ASP A 640 14.71 14.29 2.26
N GLY A 641 14.93 14.97 3.37
CA GLY A 641 15.98 15.97 3.54
C GLY A 641 16.52 15.97 4.96
N VAL A 642 17.49 16.86 5.21
CA VAL A 642 18.12 17.03 6.52
C VAL A 642 18.10 18.49 6.88
N PHE A 643 17.75 18.75 8.15
CA PHE A 643 17.89 20.05 8.78
C PHE A 643 18.93 19.96 9.88
N ALA A 644 19.75 21.01 9.99
CA ALA A 644 20.88 21.02 10.90
C ALA A 644 21.07 22.38 11.54
N GLU A 645 21.46 22.39 12.81
CA GLU A 645 21.83 23.58 13.57
C GLU A 645 23.09 23.33 14.39
N ILE A 646 23.91 24.36 14.55
CA ILE A 646 25.02 24.38 15.49
C ILE A 646 24.63 25.25 16.68
N GLY A 647 24.84 24.74 17.89
CA GLY A 647 24.55 25.44 19.14
C GLY A 647 25.36 24.85 20.28
N LYS A 648 24.81 24.93 21.49
CA LYS A 648 25.38 24.34 22.71
C LYS A 648 24.41 23.34 23.31
N TRP A 649 24.93 22.23 23.83
CA TRP A 649 24.17 21.22 24.53
C TRP A 649 24.76 21.00 25.93
N ASP A 650 23.93 21.13 26.96
CA ASP A 650 24.34 20.95 28.37
C ASP A 650 23.99 19.56 28.93
N GLY A 651 23.41 18.68 28.12
CA GLY A 651 22.90 17.37 28.54
C GLY A 651 21.38 17.30 28.66
N ALA A 652 20.68 18.44 28.72
CA ALA A 652 19.23 18.52 28.81
C ALA A 652 18.60 19.52 27.82
N LYS A 653 19.30 20.61 27.50
CA LYS A 653 18.81 21.70 26.66
C LYS A 653 19.80 22.05 25.55
N PHE A 654 19.24 22.30 24.36
CA PHE A 654 19.95 22.87 23.23
C PHE A 654 19.74 24.38 23.21
N SER A 655 20.81 25.16 23.30
CA SER A 655 20.77 26.62 23.31
C SER A 655 21.56 27.23 22.16
N ASP A 656 21.24 28.48 21.85
CA ASP A 656 21.87 29.29 20.79
C ASP A 656 21.88 28.60 19.40
N PRO A 657 20.75 28.05 18.92
CA PRO A 657 20.71 27.36 17.64
C PRO A 657 20.98 28.30 16.48
N ALA A 658 21.99 27.99 15.68
CA ALA A 658 22.28 28.65 14.41
C ALA A 658 22.10 27.65 13.25
N PRO A 659 21.23 27.91 12.26
CA PRO A 659 21.00 26.99 11.16
C PRO A 659 22.25 26.82 10.30
N VAL A 660 22.51 25.58 9.88
CA VAL A 660 23.60 25.22 8.97
C VAL A 660 23.08 25.25 7.54
N GLY A 661 23.83 25.88 6.63
CA GLY A 661 23.52 25.89 5.21
C GLY A 661 23.49 24.47 4.61
N GLY A 662 22.59 24.25 3.65
CA GLY A 662 22.36 22.91 3.08
C GLY A 662 23.55 22.29 2.34
N GLU A 663 24.57 23.07 1.96
CA GLU A 663 25.71 22.55 1.20
C GLU A 663 26.52 21.48 1.92
N ALA A 664 26.68 21.61 3.24
CA ALA A 664 27.37 20.63 4.06
C ALA A 664 26.47 19.45 4.42
N LEU A 665 25.16 19.54 4.21
CA LEU A 665 24.22 18.49 4.59
C LEU A 665 24.13 17.46 3.48
N VAL A 666 24.16 16.19 3.89
CA VAL A 666 24.14 15.07 2.96
C VAL A 666 23.14 14.06 3.44
N VAL A 667 22.25 13.68 2.52
CA VAL A 667 21.50 12.45 2.65
C VAL A 667 22.25 11.39 1.86
N ARG A 668 22.63 10.29 2.50
CA ARG A 668 23.27 9.15 1.85
C ARG A 668 22.33 7.97 1.79
N TYR A 669 22.44 7.27 0.68
CA TYR A 669 21.78 6.01 0.44
C TYR A 669 22.84 4.95 0.15
N LYS A 670 22.70 3.77 0.78
CA LYS A 670 23.51 2.59 0.49
C LYS A 670 22.66 1.54 -0.23
N PRO A 671 22.80 1.37 -1.56
CA PRO A 671 21.88 0.54 -2.36
C PRO A 671 21.91 -0.96 -2.05
N SER A 672 23.03 -1.45 -1.52
CA SER A 672 23.20 -2.84 -1.11
C SER A 672 24.44 -2.97 -0.22
N GLU A 673 24.58 -4.10 0.46
CA GLU A 673 25.80 -4.42 1.21
C GLU A 673 27.04 -4.60 0.32
N GLN A 674 26.84 -4.88 -0.96
CA GLN A 674 27.91 -5.11 -1.93
C GLN A 674 28.49 -3.82 -2.54
N ARG A 675 27.84 -2.66 -2.33
CA ARG A 675 28.31 -1.35 -2.80
C ARG A 675 29.06 -0.58 -1.73
#